data_AF-A0A1A8WIH2-F1
#
_entry.id   AF-A0A1A8WIH2-F1
#
_cell.length_a   1.000
_cell.length_b   1.000
_cell.length_c   1.000
_cell.angle_alpha   90.00
_cell.angle_beta   90.00
_cell.angle_gamma   90.00
#
_symmetry.space_group_name_H-M   'P 1'
#
loop_
_entity.id
_entity.type
_entity.pdbx_description
1 polymer ?
#
loop_
_entity_poly.entity_id
_entity_poly.type
_entity_poly.pdbx_seq_one_letter_code
_entity_poly.pdbx_strand_id
1 'polypeptide(L)'
;MSEALDVDNAKEKINFMFTYWKNNNNKDFENSNAFCILSGKSSKDDNATIQEQFQMWLLGYQLTETFFLFCKKNEKLIILTSDKKKKFLQPLLDKTDNITILERNNNDNSENFEKIKNEINMYDSKELLILKDKDSTGSFFEACYNFIKNLNKNEIDVNNNIKNLLNLRSKSDVKLQKSASDIASIIMKSVLITTIENSLDSEEYESHNKIKEKVLKFNENKKCVVKIKDKLKADIDDIDVIYSSVQSGNKFVLNFKNTNDNNYLSQNDGTIVIGLGVKYKELCTNINRTLLLNAKEYHKELYNFTFSIQKYIINDCLKYNTSFSDVYKKAIQYIKDNKQNYQTIGNINLENYFIKCLGHVIGFEFMEKEFLITANNSNATIEKNTSYNISVGFENVQLPDSKNVFSTWISDTVFVNDKEEVTILTDAIGKEINTISYELEESESENEEEDSEDNKKKRAKESKNVKREGSDYDESDDDDDDSNNKSAKVKKEKNKNGDSENKKKIGISASILNNASSVIVSDRLRRRNKNSLAHNNEQEIEELNKRQNELKNKKIDEIKNRFSEGTNEYKDLNKKNIKKLEDIKSYNDADLIPRDLRSNIIHVDNKHESILLPVNGAHIPFHVSTIKNLSSNYEDNNDIFVLRINFQVPGNQGSQKGEFNAFPKLNEKEMYIKELIFKSNDEKHLQFVVKQVKELIKQVKQKEVEADVNDSKTSNEKLALNKSGRRIVLRDLMTRPNIFTGRKILGTLELHTNGLRYSANSRGTTEFIDILFDDIKHAFYQPCDGQLIILIHFHLKRYIMVGKKKTLDVQFYCEVGTQIDDLDRAKARNVYDPDEMHDEMKEREQKNKLNLIFKNFVQQMQDISKIE
;
A
#
# COMPACT_ATOMS: atom_id res chain seq x y z
N MET A 1 25.47 7.17 -14.17
CA MET A 1 26.14 5.86 -14.29
C MET A 1 27.20 5.80 -13.19
N SER A 2 26.79 5.45 -11.98
CA SER A 2 27.67 5.30 -10.80
C SER A 2 27.96 3.84 -10.47
N GLU A 3 27.22 2.89 -11.05
CA GLU A 3 27.51 1.45 -10.96
C GLU A 3 28.23 0.96 -12.23
N ALA A 4 29.15 0.01 -12.06
CA ALA A 4 29.93 -0.60 -13.15
C ALA A 4 29.14 -1.72 -13.85
N LEU A 5 29.40 -1.92 -15.15
CA LEU A 5 28.81 -3.00 -15.93
C LEU A 5 29.20 -4.38 -15.36
N ASP A 6 28.22 -5.25 -15.10
CA ASP A 6 28.46 -6.67 -14.81
C ASP A 6 28.83 -7.41 -16.11
N VAL A 7 30.13 -7.44 -16.40
CA VAL A 7 30.67 -7.99 -17.64
C VAL A 7 30.38 -9.48 -17.79
N ASP A 8 30.46 -10.25 -16.70
CA ASP A 8 30.29 -11.69 -16.77
C ASP A 8 28.82 -12.05 -17.01
N ASN A 9 27.89 -11.29 -16.40
CA ASN A 9 26.46 -11.41 -16.67
C ASN A 9 26.12 -11.05 -18.13
N ALA A 10 26.64 -9.92 -18.63
CA ALA A 10 26.39 -9.50 -20.01
C ALA A 10 26.91 -10.55 -21.01
N LYS A 11 28.08 -11.12 -20.78
CA LYS A 11 28.66 -12.19 -21.61
C LYS A 11 27.78 -13.45 -21.61
N GLU A 12 27.27 -13.87 -20.46
CA GLU A 12 26.37 -15.02 -20.35
C GLU A 12 25.06 -14.78 -21.13
N LYS A 13 24.49 -13.58 -21.04
CA LYS A 13 23.25 -13.21 -21.77
C LYS A 13 23.44 -13.06 -23.27
N ILE A 14 24.59 -12.56 -23.72
CA ILE A 14 24.96 -12.57 -25.15
C ILE A 14 25.00 -14.01 -25.67
N ASN A 15 25.56 -14.94 -24.89
CA ASN A 15 25.56 -16.37 -25.26
C ASN A 15 24.15 -16.97 -25.26
N PHE A 16 23.28 -16.59 -24.32
CA PHE A 16 21.87 -16.98 -24.35
C PHE A 16 21.17 -16.49 -25.60
N MET A 17 21.40 -15.25 -26.03
CA MET A 17 20.86 -14.73 -27.29
C MET A 17 21.26 -15.59 -28.49
N PHE A 18 22.54 -15.93 -28.64
CA PHE A 18 23.00 -16.77 -29.75
C PHE A 18 22.49 -18.21 -29.66
N THR A 19 22.44 -18.78 -28.45
CA THR A 19 21.89 -20.14 -28.23
C THR A 19 20.40 -20.19 -28.57
N TYR A 20 19.64 -19.21 -28.10
CA TYR A 20 18.22 -19.05 -28.40
C TYR A 20 17.98 -18.92 -29.91
N TRP A 21 18.81 -18.14 -30.60
CA TRP A 21 18.72 -17.96 -32.06
C TRP A 21 19.07 -19.23 -32.85
N LYS A 22 19.96 -20.08 -32.32
CA LYS A 22 20.34 -21.36 -32.94
C LYS A 22 19.32 -22.47 -32.67
N ASN A 23 18.52 -22.36 -31.62
CA ASN A 23 17.49 -23.33 -31.31
C ASN A 23 16.29 -23.17 -32.26
N ASN A 24 16.07 -24.16 -33.13
CA ASN A 24 15.05 -24.17 -34.20
C ASN A 24 13.57 -24.14 -33.72
N ASN A 25 13.30 -23.92 -32.43
CA ASN A 25 11.94 -23.86 -31.92
C ASN A 25 11.24 -22.54 -32.25
N ASN A 26 11.98 -21.50 -32.68
CA ASN A 26 11.42 -20.20 -33.01
C ASN A 26 11.53 -19.92 -34.51
N LYS A 27 10.43 -20.14 -35.23
CA LYS A 27 10.35 -20.03 -36.70
C LYS A 27 10.80 -18.67 -37.22
N ASP A 28 10.58 -17.61 -36.45
CA ASP A 28 10.94 -16.25 -36.85
C ASP A 28 12.45 -15.99 -36.76
N PHE A 29 13.17 -16.72 -35.90
CA PHE A 29 14.62 -16.63 -35.74
C PHE A 29 15.38 -17.65 -36.60
N GLU A 30 14.71 -18.70 -37.07
CA GLU A 30 15.32 -19.79 -37.84
C GLU A 30 15.92 -19.29 -39.17
N ASN A 31 15.15 -18.51 -39.92
CA ASN A 31 15.45 -18.11 -41.30
C ASN A 31 16.25 -16.82 -41.45
N SER A 32 16.58 -16.14 -40.34
CA SER A 32 17.37 -14.91 -40.35
C SER A 32 18.80 -15.12 -39.83
N ASN A 33 19.74 -14.39 -40.44
CA ASN A 33 21.15 -14.34 -40.02
C ASN A 33 21.55 -13.02 -39.33
N ALA A 34 20.67 -12.03 -39.30
CA ALA A 34 20.91 -10.70 -38.74
C ALA A 34 19.75 -10.25 -37.84
N PHE A 35 20.07 -9.76 -36.64
CA PHE A 35 19.11 -9.22 -35.68
C PHE A 35 19.55 -7.83 -35.22
N CYS A 36 18.74 -6.83 -35.56
CA CYS A 36 18.99 -5.44 -35.24
C CYS A 36 18.12 -5.00 -34.07
N ILE A 37 18.69 -4.26 -33.11
CA ILE A 37 17.90 -3.46 -32.18
C ILE A 37 18.23 -1.98 -32.31
N LEU A 38 17.17 -1.17 -32.43
CA LEU A 38 17.25 0.27 -32.68
C LEU A 38 16.73 1.02 -31.47
N SER A 39 17.62 1.80 -30.88
CA SER A 39 17.36 2.59 -29.67
C SER A 39 17.28 4.07 -30.04
N GLY A 40 16.13 4.71 -29.83
CA GLY A 40 15.93 6.14 -30.03
C GLY A 40 16.34 7.00 -28.84
N LYS A 41 15.78 8.22 -28.76
CA LYS A 41 15.80 9.02 -27.53
C LYS A 41 14.97 8.33 -26.44
N SER A 42 15.26 8.62 -25.17
CA SER A 42 14.48 8.10 -24.04
C SER A 42 13.00 8.38 -24.23
N SER A 43 12.17 7.35 -24.02
CA SER A 43 10.73 7.51 -23.93
C SER A 43 10.36 8.42 -22.76
N LYS A 44 9.21 9.10 -22.86
CA LYS A 44 8.57 9.81 -21.74
C LYS A 44 7.50 8.97 -21.05
N ASP A 45 7.22 7.78 -21.56
CA ASP A 45 6.28 6.84 -20.95
C ASP A 45 6.92 6.24 -19.67
N ASP A 46 6.08 6.03 -18.66
CA ASP A 46 6.51 5.44 -17.39
C ASP A 46 6.76 3.92 -17.53
N ASN A 47 6.23 3.28 -18.58
CA ASN A 47 6.45 1.86 -18.85
C ASN A 47 7.62 1.62 -19.81
N ALA A 48 8.55 0.75 -19.40
CA ALA A 48 9.65 0.33 -20.26
C ALA A 48 9.12 -0.46 -21.48
N THR A 49 9.55 -0.04 -22.67
CA THR A 49 9.26 -0.73 -23.94
C THR A 49 9.98 -2.08 -23.97
N ILE A 50 9.56 -3.02 -24.83
CA ILE A 50 10.22 -4.34 -24.92
C ILE A 50 11.68 -4.23 -25.40
N GLN A 51 11.99 -3.24 -26.23
CA GLN A 51 13.37 -2.89 -26.60
C GLN A 51 14.13 -2.35 -25.38
N GLU A 52 13.46 -1.51 -24.58
CA GLU A 52 13.79 -1.08 -23.21
C GLU A 52 14.33 -2.24 -22.37
N GLN A 53 13.42 -3.18 -22.15
CA GLN A 53 13.59 -4.38 -21.35
C GLN A 53 14.68 -5.29 -21.89
N PHE A 54 14.83 -5.44 -23.22
CA PHE A 54 15.93 -6.23 -23.79
C PHE A 54 17.31 -5.67 -23.43
N GLN A 55 17.49 -4.34 -23.45
CA GLN A 55 18.77 -3.74 -23.07
C GLN A 55 19.02 -3.84 -21.57
N MET A 56 17.99 -3.63 -20.75
CA MET A 56 18.06 -3.84 -19.31
C MET A 56 18.38 -5.30 -18.97
N TRP A 57 17.77 -6.25 -19.67
CA TRP A 57 18.11 -7.66 -19.56
C TRP A 57 19.57 -7.88 -19.95
N LEU A 58 19.99 -7.47 -21.14
CA LEU A 58 21.32 -7.77 -21.67
C LEU A 58 22.46 -7.13 -20.88
N LEU A 59 22.32 -5.87 -20.47
CA LEU A 59 23.42 -5.04 -19.93
C LEU A 59 23.15 -4.50 -18.53
N GLY A 60 21.92 -4.57 -18.02
CA GLY A 60 21.52 -3.89 -16.78
C GLY A 60 21.29 -2.38 -16.96
N TYR A 61 21.42 -1.85 -18.19
CA TYR A 61 21.29 -0.43 -18.47
C TYR A 61 20.64 -0.18 -19.83
N GLN A 62 19.86 0.90 -19.90
CA GLN A 62 19.35 1.42 -21.16
C GLN A 62 20.40 2.28 -21.85
N LEU A 63 20.73 1.93 -23.10
CA LEU A 63 21.60 2.71 -23.98
C LEU A 63 20.74 3.38 -25.05
N THR A 64 20.38 4.64 -24.81
CA THR A 64 19.69 5.49 -25.79
C THR A 64 20.52 5.68 -27.06
N GLU A 65 19.91 6.09 -28.16
CA GLU A 65 20.61 6.44 -29.42
C GLU A 65 21.77 5.47 -29.77
N THR A 66 21.47 4.17 -29.71
CA THR A 66 22.44 3.09 -29.89
C THR A 66 21.83 2.05 -30.82
N PHE A 67 22.66 1.50 -31.70
CA PHE A 67 22.26 0.47 -32.64
C PHE A 67 23.04 -0.81 -32.36
N PHE A 68 22.32 -1.92 -32.20
CA PHE A 68 22.90 -3.25 -31.97
C PHE A 68 22.64 -4.11 -33.20
N LEU A 69 23.64 -4.88 -33.62
CA LEU A 69 23.53 -5.90 -34.65
C LEU A 69 24.14 -7.20 -34.13
N PHE A 70 23.30 -8.22 -33.94
CA PHE A 70 23.76 -9.59 -33.73
C PHE A 70 23.84 -10.32 -35.08
N CYS A 71 24.91 -11.07 -35.29
CA CYS A 71 25.16 -11.88 -36.48
C CYS A 71 25.24 -13.36 -36.10
N LYS A 72 24.34 -14.20 -36.66
CA LYS A 72 24.15 -15.60 -36.22
C LYS A 72 25.36 -16.50 -36.48
N LYS A 73 25.97 -16.38 -37.67
CA LYS A 73 26.97 -17.36 -38.16
C LYS A 73 28.34 -17.25 -37.49
N ASN A 74 28.79 -16.03 -37.20
CA ASN A 74 30.05 -15.75 -36.51
C ASN A 74 29.86 -15.39 -35.03
N GLU A 75 28.64 -15.49 -34.50
CA GLU A 75 28.26 -15.10 -33.13
C GLU A 75 28.80 -13.72 -32.74
N LYS A 76 28.77 -12.79 -33.70
CA LYS A 76 29.34 -11.44 -33.55
C LYS A 76 28.26 -10.44 -33.14
N LEU A 77 28.58 -9.57 -32.19
CA LEU A 77 27.77 -8.43 -31.78
C LEU A 77 28.46 -7.13 -32.18
N ILE A 78 27.81 -6.32 -33.02
CA ILE A 78 28.28 -4.99 -33.41
C ILE A 78 27.40 -3.94 -32.72
N ILE A 79 28.00 -2.98 -32.03
CA ILE A 79 27.30 -1.89 -31.34
C ILE A 79 27.77 -0.56 -31.92
N LEU A 80 26.88 0.21 -32.53
CA LEU A 80 27.15 1.59 -32.97
C LEU A 80 26.60 2.57 -31.94
N THR A 81 27.49 3.30 -31.26
CA THR A 81 27.13 4.18 -30.14
C THR A 81 28.10 5.36 -29.97
N SER A 82 27.85 6.26 -29.02
CA SER A 82 28.72 7.42 -28.74
C SER A 82 30.01 7.02 -27.99
N ASP A 83 31.07 7.85 -28.10
CA ASP A 83 32.34 7.64 -27.37
C ASP A 83 32.15 7.41 -25.86
N LYS A 84 31.25 8.18 -25.23
CA LYS A 84 30.94 8.02 -23.80
C LYS A 84 30.40 6.63 -23.46
N LYS A 85 29.53 6.08 -24.32
CA LYS A 85 28.93 4.74 -24.13
C LYS A 85 29.91 3.62 -24.50
N LYS A 86 30.77 3.86 -25.50
CA LYS A 86 31.90 2.98 -25.83
C LYS A 86 32.84 2.81 -24.62
N LYS A 87 33.22 3.91 -23.95
CA LYS A 87 34.02 3.86 -22.71
C LYS A 87 33.35 3.07 -21.60
N PHE A 88 32.03 3.19 -21.45
CA PHE A 88 31.26 2.40 -20.49
C PHE A 88 31.27 0.90 -20.81
N LEU A 89 31.21 0.53 -22.09
CA LEU A 89 31.25 -0.86 -22.56
C LEU A 89 32.66 -1.43 -22.72
N GLN A 90 33.72 -0.62 -22.54
CA GLN A 90 35.11 -1.06 -22.71
C GLN A 90 35.48 -2.32 -21.90
N PRO A 91 35.07 -2.46 -20.62
CA PRO A 91 35.37 -3.67 -19.85
C PRO A 91 34.81 -4.96 -20.47
N LEU A 92 33.72 -4.86 -21.24
CA LEU A 92 33.14 -5.99 -21.97
C LEU A 92 33.96 -6.34 -23.22
N LEU A 93 34.49 -5.34 -23.93
CA LEU A 93 35.39 -5.54 -25.06
C LEU A 93 36.69 -6.23 -24.64
N ASP A 94 37.26 -5.82 -23.50
CA ASP A 94 38.54 -6.35 -23.02
C ASP A 94 38.47 -7.86 -22.66
N LYS A 95 37.26 -8.40 -22.48
CA LYS A 95 37.02 -9.81 -22.11
C LYS A 95 36.35 -10.66 -23.21
N THR A 96 36.06 -10.07 -24.38
CA THR A 96 35.26 -10.75 -25.41
C THR A 96 35.62 -10.33 -26.83
N ASP A 97 36.12 -11.28 -27.63
CA ASP A 97 36.61 -11.03 -28.99
C ASP A 97 35.50 -10.94 -30.05
N ASN A 98 34.29 -11.41 -29.73
CA ASN A 98 33.15 -11.42 -30.65
C ASN A 98 32.30 -10.14 -30.60
N ILE A 99 32.73 -9.12 -29.86
CA ILE A 99 32.03 -7.84 -29.73
C ILE A 99 32.85 -6.75 -30.42
N THR A 100 32.19 -5.93 -31.25
CA THR A 100 32.81 -4.79 -31.94
C THR A 100 32.01 -3.53 -31.66
N ILE A 101 32.65 -2.47 -31.18
CA ILE A 101 31.98 -1.17 -31.01
C ILE A 101 32.44 -0.20 -32.09
N LEU A 102 31.47 0.30 -32.86
CA LEU A 102 31.65 1.40 -33.81
C LEU A 102 31.28 2.72 -33.14
N GLU A 103 32.12 3.73 -33.35
CA GLU A 103 31.89 5.06 -32.80
C GLU A 103 31.01 5.87 -33.76
N ARG A 104 29.91 6.41 -33.23
CA ARG A 104 28.99 7.29 -33.95
C ARG A 104 29.72 8.56 -34.38
N ASN A 105 29.58 8.91 -35.66
CA ASN A 105 29.94 10.22 -36.17
C ASN A 105 28.76 11.19 -35.98
N ASN A 106 29.06 12.40 -35.50
CA ASN A 106 28.07 13.45 -35.24
C ASN A 106 27.47 14.05 -36.52
N ASN A 107 28.17 13.94 -37.66
CA ASN A 107 27.75 14.55 -38.92
C ASN A 107 27.16 13.54 -39.91
N ASP A 108 27.81 12.38 -40.10
CA ASP A 108 27.37 11.34 -41.05
C ASP A 108 27.90 9.96 -40.67
N ASN A 109 27.01 8.98 -40.54
CA ASN A 109 27.35 7.58 -40.19
C ASN A 109 27.49 6.66 -41.41
N SER A 110 27.51 7.19 -42.64
CA SER A 110 27.58 6.40 -43.88
C SER A 110 28.71 5.36 -43.92
N GLU A 111 29.92 5.69 -43.43
CA GLU A 111 31.03 4.72 -43.38
C GLU A 111 30.74 3.55 -42.42
N ASN A 112 30.16 3.84 -41.25
CA ASN A 112 29.75 2.81 -40.29
C ASN A 112 28.61 1.94 -40.88
N PHE A 113 27.66 2.56 -41.57
CA PHE A 113 26.58 1.86 -42.25
C PHE A 113 27.09 0.94 -43.37
N GLU A 114 28.10 1.34 -44.15
CA GLU A 114 28.73 0.46 -45.13
C GLU A 114 29.44 -0.73 -44.47
N LYS A 115 30.14 -0.54 -43.33
CA LYS A 115 30.72 -1.65 -42.56
C LYS A 115 29.65 -2.63 -42.06
N ILE A 116 28.55 -2.10 -41.52
CA ILE A 116 27.40 -2.91 -41.03
C ILE A 116 26.73 -3.65 -42.20
N LYS A 117 26.53 -2.98 -43.33
CA LYS A 117 25.95 -3.56 -44.55
C LYS A 117 26.80 -4.70 -45.10
N ASN A 118 28.12 -4.57 -45.10
CA ASN A 118 29.02 -5.64 -45.51
C ASN A 118 28.88 -6.87 -44.61
N GLU A 119 28.78 -6.68 -43.29
CA GLU A 119 28.55 -7.78 -42.33
C GLU A 119 27.19 -8.44 -42.54
N ILE A 120 26.13 -7.67 -42.79
CA ILE A 120 24.79 -8.22 -43.10
C ILE A 120 24.77 -8.97 -44.44
N ASN A 121 25.51 -8.50 -45.44
CA ASN A 121 25.54 -9.07 -46.79
C ASN A 121 26.51 -10.25 -46.94
N MET A 122 27.48 -10.41 -46.02
CA MET A 122 28.30 -11.62 -45.93
C MET A 122 27.48 -12.90 -45.76
N TYR A 123 26.20 -12.76 -45.39
CA TYR A 123 25.29 -13.86 -45.14
C TYR A 123 24.03 -13.71 -46.01
N ASP A 124 23.80 -14.67 -46.91
CA ASP A 124 22.65 -14.70 -47.82
C ASP A 124 21.36 -15.00 -47.04
N SER A 125 20.82 -13.96 -46.40
CA SER A 125 19.51 -13.97 -45.72
C SER A 125 18.62 -12.92 -46.36
N LYS A 126 17.43 -13.32 -46.77
CA LYS A 126 16.37 -12.40 -47.23
C LYS A 126 15.69 -11.68 -46.08
N GLU A 127 15.78 -12.24 -44.88
CA GLU A 127 15.09 -11.74 -43.68
C GLU A 127 16.06 -11.00 -42.76
N LEU A 128 15.54 -9.94 -42.13
CA LEU A 128 16.23 -9.12 -41.14
C LEU A 128 15.30 -8.95 -39.93
N LEU A 129 15.74 -9.42 -38.77
CA LEU A 129 14.96 -9.28 -37.55
C LEU A 129 15.19 -7.90 -36.95
N ILE A 130 14.11 -7.26 -36.50
CA ILE A 130 14.15 -5.91 -35.95
C ILE A 130 13.42 -5.88 -34.62
N LEU A 131 14.11 -5.39 -33.59
CA LEU A 131 13.51 -4.97 -32.33
C LEU A 131 13.63 -3.45 -32.22
N LYS A 132 12.50 -2.77 -32.29
CA LYS A 132 12.42 -1.32 -32.15
C LYS A 132 11.16 -0.95 -31.39
N ASP A 133 11.24 0.13 -30.65
CA ASP A 133 10.05 0.72 -30.05
C ASP A 133 9.18 1.42 -31.12
N LYS A 134 7.87 1.49 -30.90
CA LYS A 134 6.89 2.11 -31.78
C LYS A 134 7.05 3.63 -31.83
N ASP A 135 7.40 4.23 -30.70
CA ASP A 135 7.48 5.68 -30.51
C ASP A 135 8.93 6.20 -30.46
N SER A 136 9.90 5.37 -30.86
CA SER A 136 11.29 5.77 -30.96
C SER A 136 11.45 6.95 -31.92
N THR A 137 12.08 8.01 -31.43
CA THR A 137 12.35 9.23 -32.20
C THR A 137 13.81 9.65 -32.09
N GLY A 138 14.24 10.54 -32.99
CA GLY A 138 15.56 11.18 -32.96
C GLY A 138 16.32 10.98 -34.26
N SER A 139 17.17 11.94 -34.61
CA SER A 139 17.92 11.94 -35.88
C SER A 139 18.77 10.68 -36.07
N PHE A 140 19.37 10.16 -35.00
CA PHE A 140 20.14 8.92 -35.06
C PHE A 140 19.26 7.69 -35.35
N PHE A 141 18.09 7.59 -34.72
CA PHE A 141 17.13 6.52 -34.97
C PHE A 141 16.65 6.55 -36.42
N GLU A 142 16.22 7.73 -36.90
CA GLU A 142 15.78 7.91 -38.29
C GLU A 142 16.87 7.52 -39.29
N ALA A 143 18.12 7.90 -39.03
CA ALA A 143 19.25 7.51 -39.88
C ALA A 143 19.45 5.98 -39.91
N CYS A 144 19.40 5.31 -38.75
CA CYS A 144 19.52 3.85 -38.68
C CYS A 144 18.34 3.13 -39.35
N TYR A 145 17.12 3.66 -39.17
CA TYR A 145 15.92 3.07 -39.75
C TYR A 145 15.89 3.23 -41.27
N ASN A 146 16.25 4.40 -41.79
CA ASN A 146 16.43 4.63 -43.22
C ASN A 146 17.53 3.76 -43.82
N PHE A 147 18.64 3.56 -43.10
CA PHE A 147 19.68 2.61 -43.49
C PHE A 147 19.12 1.19 -43.65
N ILE A 148 18.37 0.70 -42.67
CA ILE A 148 17.72 -0.61 -42.74
C ILE A 148 16.79 -0.71 -43.95
N LYS A 149 15.93 0.29 -44.17
CA LYS A 149 15.01 0.31 -45.31
C LYS A 149 15.75 0.20 -46.64
N ASN A 150 16.89 0.86 -46.76
CA ASN A 150 17.73 0.85 -47.95
C ASN A 150 18.46 -0.49 -48.19
N LEU A 151 18.45 -1.43 -47.23
CA LEU A 151 18.99 -2.79 -47.43
C LEU A 151 18.09 -3.65 -48.32
N ASN A 152 16.82 -3.25 -48.55
CA ASN A 152 15.84 -3.99 -49.35
C ASN A 152 15.66 -5.46 -48.90
N LYS A 153 15.70 -5.72 -47.59
CA LYS A 153 15.44 -7.04 -46.98
C LYS A 153 14.02 -7.09 -46.39
N ASN A 154 13.48 -8.30 -46.24
CA ASN A 154 12.20 -8.51 -45.56
C ASN A 154 12.37 -8.30 -44.04
N GLU A 155 11.72 -7.29 -43.48
CA GLU A 155 11.83 -6.93 -42.08
C GLU A 155 10.82 -7.71 -41.24
N ILE A 156 11.30 -8.41 -40.20
CA ILE A 156 10.46 -9.16 -39.26
C ILE A 156 10.54 -8.47 -37.90
N ASP A 157 9.41 -7.96 -37.43
CA ASP A 157 9.28 -7.41 -36.09
C ASP A 157 9.22 -8.54 -35.05
N VAL A 158 10.16 -8.53 -34.10
CA VAL A 158 10.26 -9.57 -33.05
C VAL A 158 9.80 -9.11 -31.67
N ASN A 159 9.11 -7.96 -31.56
CA ASN A 159 8.60 -7.41 -30.29
C ASN A 159 7.81 -8.44 -29.46
N ASN A 160 7.03 -9.32 -30.11
CA ASN A 160 6.25 -10.36 -29.40
C ASN A 160 7.05 -11.64 -29.12
N ASN A 161 8.06 -11.94 -29.95
CA ASN A 161 8.78 -13.23 -29.96
C ASN A 161 10.05 -13.22 -29.11
N ILE A 162 10.51 -12.04 -28.69
CA ILE A 162 11.71 -11.88 -27.85
C ILE A 162 11.43 -12.20 -26.37
N LYS A 163 10.17 -12.20 -25.93
CA LYS A 163 9.80 -12.39 -24.52
C LYS A 163 10.32 -13.70 -23.91
N ASN A 164 10.31 -14.79 -24.67
CA ASN A 164 10.89 -16.07 -24.23
C ASN A 164 12.38 -15.94 -23.87
N LEU A 165 13.14 -15.12 -24.62
CA LEU A 165 14.53 -14.87 -24.32
C LEU A 165 14.70 -14.05 -23.04
N LEU A 166 13.85 -13.04 -22.84
CA LEU A 166 13.86 -12.21 -21.62
C LEU A 166 13.52 -13.01 -20.36
N ASN A 167 12.93 -14.19 -20.50
CA ASN A 167 12.64 -15.10 -19.40
C ASN A 167 13.84 -15.93 -18.94
N LEU A 168 14.94 -15.96 -19.70
CA LEU A 168 16.16 -16.63 -19.30
C LEU A 168 16.89 -15.84 -18.19
N ARG A 169 17.44 -16.58 -17.22
CA ARG A 169 18.18 -16.06 -16.07
C ARG A 169 19.62 -16.57 -16.11
N SER A 170 20.56 -15.65 -16.04
CA SER A 170 21.97 -15.98 -15.82
C SER A 170 22.24 -16.39 -14.37
N LYS A 171 23.45 -16.83 -14.07
CA LYS A 171 23.85 -17.08 -12.66
C LYS A 171 23.78 -15.82 -11.80
N SER A 172 24.11 -14.66 -12.36
CA SER A 172 23.99 -13.37 -11.66
C SER A 172 22.53 -13.00 -11.44
N ASP A 173 21.65 -13.21 -12.43
CA ASP A 173 20.22 -12.94 -12.29
C ASP A 173 19.59 -13.81 -11.21
N VAL A 174 19.95 -15.10 -11.14
CA VAL A 174 19.42 -16.01 -10.10
C VAL A 174 19.85 -15.55 -8.70
N LYS A 175 21.09 -15.10 -8.53
CA LYS A 175 21.55 -14.53 -7.25
C LYS A 175 20.77 -13.27 -6.89
N LEU A 176 20.54 -12.40 -7.86
CA LEU A 176 19.79 -11.16 -7.67
C LEU A 176 18.31 -11.44 -7.35
N GLN A 177 17.69 -12.39 -8.04
CA GLN A 177 16.31 -12.82 -7.77
C GLN A 177 16.20 -13.53 -6.42
N LYS A 178 17.22 -14.28 -5.99
CA LYS A 178 17.30 -14.83 -4.61
C LYS A 178 17.36 -13.70 -3.58
N SER A 179 18.15 -12.65 -3.81
CA SER A 179 18.12 -11.47 -2.94
C SER A 179 16.72 -10.83 -2.89
N ALA A 180 16.03 -10.72 -4.03
CA ALA A 180 14.64 -10.26 -4.07
C ALA A 180 13.72 -11.15 -3.22
N SER A 181 13.85 -12.47 -3.32
CA SER A 181 13.08 -13.45 -2.53
C SER A 181 13.36 -13.36 -1.03
N ASP A 182 14.62 -13.11 -0.64
CA ASP A 182 15.00 -12.92 0.76
C ASP A 182 14.45 -11.58 1.31
N ILE A 183 14.45 -10.52 0.49
CA ILE A 183 13.79 -9.23 0.82
C ILE A 183 12.30 -9.45 1.04
N ALA A 184 11.61 -10.13 0.11
CA ALA A 184 10.18 -10.44 0.24
C ALA A 184 9.91 -11.23 1.53
N SER A 185 10.76 -12.21 1.85
CA SER A 185 10.65 -12.99 3.09
C SER A 185 10.84 -12.11 4.34
N ILE A 186 11.80 -11.18 4.33
CA ILE A 186 12.02 -10.25 5.44
C ILE A 186 10.82 -9.32 5.64
N ILE A 187 10.26 -8.76 4.57
CA ILE A 187 9.10 -7.87 4.62
C ILE A 187 7.86 -8.66 5.09
N MET A 188 7.61 -9.84 4.51
CA MET A 188 6.51 -10.71 4.92
C MET A 188 6.59 -11.05 6.41
N LYS A 189 7.77 -11.45 6.91
CA LYS A 189 7.92 -11.81 8.33
C LYS A 189 7.90 -10.60 9.27
N SER A 190 8.64 -9.54 8.95
CA SER A 190 8.89 -8.43 9.88
C SER A 190 7.82 -7.35 9.86
N VAL A 191 6.99 -7.32 8.81
CA VAL A 191 5.93 -6.33 8.65
C VAL A 191 4.58 -7.03 8.58
N LEU A 192 4.36 -7.89 7.58
CA LEU A 192 3.03 -8.44 7.32
C LEU A 192 2.55 -9.40 8.42
N ILE A 193 3.29 -10.47 8.67
CA ILE A 193 2.96 -11.48 9.69
C ILE A 193 2.97 -10.83 11.07
N THR A 194 4.01 -10.08 11.44
CA THR A 194 4.05 -9.38 12.75
C THR A 194 2.89 -8.40 12.94
N THR A 195 2.40 -7.72 11.89
CA THR A 195 1.22 -6.86 12.02
C THR A 195 -0.01 -7.69 12.33
N ILE A 196 -0.22 -8.79 11.61
CA ILE A 196 -1.35 -9.71 11.85
C ILE A 196 -1.27 -10.28 13.27
N GLU A 197 -0.11 -10.80 13.69
CA GLU A 197 0.12 -11.31 15.04
C GLU A 197 -0.25 -10.29 16.11
N ASN A 198 0.25 -9.06 15.99
CA ASN A 198 -0.08 -8.01 16.95
C ASN A 198 -1.59 -7.69 16.96
N SER A 199 -2.25 -7.62 15.79
CA SER A 199 -3.69 -7.36 15.70
C SER A 199 -4.54 -8.49 16.26
N LEU A 200 -4.10 -9.74 16.15
CA LEU A 200 -4.74 -10.89 16.80
C LEU A 200 -4.55 -10.82 18.32
N ASP A 201 -3.31 -10.62 18.79
CA ASP A 201 -2.96 -10.56 20.22
C ASP A 201 -3.63 -9.40 20.96
N SER A 202 -3.81 -8.25 20.31
CA SER A 202 -4.43 -7.06 20.90
C SER A 202 -5.92 -6.95 20.66
N GLU A 203 -6.53 -7.93 19.97
CA GLU A 203 -7.92 -7.92 19.51
C GLU A 203 -8.29 -6.61 18.74
N GLU A 204 -7.31 -6.04 18.03
CA GLU A 204 -7.52 -4.81 17.28
C GLU A 204 -8.21 -5.11 15.94
N TYR A 205 -9.31 -4.40 15.68
CA TYR A 205 -10.04 -4.48 14.41
C TYR A 205 -9.32 -3.68 13.32
N GLU A 206 -8.25 -4.26 12.76
CA GLU A 206 -7.52 -3.69 11.63
C GLU A 206 -8.06 -4.19 10.28
N SER A 207 -8.32 -3.27 9.34
CA SER A 207 -8.78 -3.63 7.99
C SER A 207 -7.65 -4.27 7.17
N HIS A 208 -7.97 -5.20 6.27
CA HIS A 208 -6.99 -5.78 5.35
C HIS A 208 -6.19 -4.72 4.59
N ASN A 209 -6.83 -3.62 4.16
CA ASN A 209 -6.16 -2.53 3.45
C ASN A 209 -5.14 -1.78 4.31
N LYS A 210 -5.44 -1.50 5.58
CA LYS A 210 -4.47 -0.89 6.52
C LYS A 210 -3.23 -1.78 6.72
N ILE A 211 -3.42 -3.10 6.83
CA ILE A 211 -2.31 -4.06 6.92
C ILE A 211 -1.48 -4.03 5.62
N LYS A 212 -2.12 -4.04 4.45
CA LYS A 212 -1.43 -3.90 3.15
C LYS A 212 -0.66 -2.58 3.04
N GLU A 213 -1.22 -1.46 3.52
CA GLU A 213 -0.56 -0.14 3.51
C GLU A 213 0.74 -0.14 4.32
N LYS A 214 0.77 -0.83 5.48
CA LYS A 214 2.00 -1.00 6.27
C LYS A 214 3.08 -1.75 5.49
N VAL A 215 2.70 -2.71 4.65
CA VAL A 215 3.63 -3.44 3.76
C VAL A 215 4.13 -2.55 2.63
N LEU A 216 3.25 -1.75 2.02
CA LEU A 216 3.66 -0.77 0.99
C LEU A 216 4.62 0.28 1.56
N LYS A 217 4.51 0.57 2.87
CA LYS A 217 5.40 1.45 3.64
C LYS A 217 6.40 0.68 4.49
N PHE A 218 6.89 -0.47 4.02
CA PHE A 218 7.83 -1.30 4.78
C PHE A 218 9.10 -0.55 5.22
N ASN A 219 9.48 0.49 4.47
CA ASN A 219 10.60 1.38 4.76
C ASN A 219 10.42 2.20 6.04
N GLU A 220 9.18 2.42 6.52
CA GLU A 220 8.90 3.04 7.83
C GLU A 220 9.21 2.07 8.99
N ASN A 221 9.26 0.75 8.74
CA ASN A 221 9.59 -0.25 9.75
C ASN A 221 11.11 -0.39 9.92
N LYS A 222 11.64 0.25 10.98
CA LYS A 222 13.09 0.24 11.31
C LYS A 222 13.68 -1.17 11.40
N LYS A 223 12.96 -2.15 11.98
CA LYS A 223 13.45 -3.54 12.11
C LYS A 223 13.59 -4.21 10.74
N CYS A 224 12.65 -3.94 9.83
CA CYS A 224 12.69 -4.42 8.45
C CYS A 224 13.89 -3.83 7.71
N VAL A 225 14.02 -2.50 7.71
CA VAL A 225 15.11 -1.78 7.01
C VAL A 225 16.50 -2.21 7.49
N VAL A 226 16.70 -2.33 8.81
CA VAL A 226 17.98 -2.79 9.38
C VAL A 226 18.31 -4.21 8.89
N LYS A 227 17.34 -5.13 8.89
CA LYS A 227 17.58 -6.50 8.39
C LYS A 227 17.94 -6.52 6.91
N ILE A 228 17.28 -5.71 6.07
CA ILE A 228 17.57 -5.64 4.63
C ILE A 228 18.98 -5.09 4.41
N LYS A 229 19.34 -3.98 5.06
CA LYS A 229 20.66 -3.37 4.91
C LYS A 229 21.79 -4.23 5.47
N ASP A 230 21.63 -4.78 6.67
CA ASP A 230 22.72 -5.51 7.35
C ASP A 230 22.91 -6.92 6.79
N LYS A 231 21.82 -7.64 6.50
CA LYS A 231 21.91 -9.03 6.04
C LYS A 231 22.13 -9.15 4.54
N LEU A 232 21.45 -8.32 3.76
CA LEU A 232 21.43 -8.44 2.30
C LEU A 232 22.28 -7.37 1.60
N LYS A 233 22.69 -6.31 2.31
CA LYS A 233 23.41 -5.17 1.73
C LYS A 233 22.67 -4.54 0.54
N ALA A 234 21.34 -4.64 0.55
CA ALA A 234 20.48 -4.10 -0.47
C ALA A 234 20.09 -2.65 -0.15
N ASP A 235 20.04 -1.81 -1.19
CA ASP A 235 19.46 -0.48 -1.08
C ASP A 235 17.94 -0.59 -0.99
N ILE A 236 17.33 0.27 -0.17
CA ILE A 236 15.87 0.31 0.01
C ILE A 236 15.21 0.97 -1.21
N ASP A 237 15.90 1.93 -1.84
CA ASP A 237 15.38 2.66 -2.99
C ASP A 237 15.30 1.79 -4.26
N ASP A 238 15.97 0.64 -4.28
CA ASP A 238 15.94 -0.36 -5.35
C ASP A 238 14.81 -1.40 -5.19
N ILE A 239 13.96 -1.26 -4.16
CA ILE A 239 12.96 -2.26 -3.77
C ILE A 239 11.54 -1.70 -3.97
N ASP A 240 10.78 -2.35 -4.84
CA ASP A 240 9.36 -2.04 -5.04
C ASP A 240 8.47 -3.18 -4.56
N VAL A 241 7.45 -2.85 -3.76
CA VAL A 241 6.36 -3.77 -3.45
C VAL A 241 5.28 -3.63 -4.52
N ILE A 242 5.24 -4.60 -5.43
CA ILE A 242 4.35 -4.59 -6.61
C ILE A 242 3.01 -5.30 -6.37
N TYR A 243 2.95 -6.15 -5.35
CA TYR A 243 1.74 -6.89 -4.97
C TYR A 243 1.73 -7.13 -3.45
N SER A 244 0.58 -6.95 -2.81
CA SER A 244 0.36 -7.34 -1.42
C SER A 244 -1.10 -7.75 -1.22
N SER A 245 -1.33 -8.87 -0.54
CA SER A 245 -2.68 -9.34 -0.22
C SER A 245 -2.80 -9.80 1.23
N VAL A 246 -3.98 -9.53 1.79
CA VAL A 246 -4.43 -9.99 3.11
C VAL A 246 -5.91 -10.28 2.94
N GLN A 247 -6.33 -11.50 3.26
CA GLN A 247 -7.70 -11.96 3.13
C GLN A 247 -8.01 -12.93 4.29
N SER A 248 -9.14 -12.74 4.94
CA SER A 248 -9.62 -13.57 6.05
C SER A 248 -11.15 -13.49 6.16
N GLY A 249 -11.73 -14.32 7.01
CA GLY A 249 -13.19 -14.42 7.17
C GLY A 249 -13.80 -15.31 6.09
N ASN A 250 -14.89 -14.86 5.47
CA ASN A 250 -15.78 -15.72 4.67
C ASN A 250 -15.79 -15.37 3.16
N LYS A 251 -14.79 -14.64 2.66
CA LYS A 251 -14.71 -14.30 1.23
C LYS A 251 -13.27 -14.18 0.80
N PHE A 252 -12.87 -15.05 -0.12
CA PHE A 252 -11.54 -15.08 -0.68
C PHE A 252 -11.59 -14.95 -2.20
N VAL A 253 -10.54 -14.35 -2.74
CA VAL A 253 -10.30 -14.16 -4.17
C VAL A 253 -8.81 -14.42 -4.40
N LEU A 254 -8.49 -15.63 -4.85
CA LEU A 254 -7.12 -16.13 -5.02
C LEU A 254 -6.57 -15.75 -6.39
N ASN A 255 -6.32 -14.46 -6.57
CA ASN A 255 -5.59 -13.97 -7.74
C ASN A 255 -4.71 -12.78 -7.36
N PHE A 256 -3.86 -12.38 -8.31
CA PHE A 256 -2.89 -11.31 -8.09
C PHE A 256 -3.40 -9.94 -8.53
N LYS A 257 -4.67 -9.81 -8.93
CA LYS A 257 -5.26 -8.50 -9.17
C LYS A 257 -5.50 -7.85 -7.81
N ASN A 258 -5.18 -6.57 -7.67
CA ASN A 258 -5.43 -5.83 -6.44
C ASN A 258 -6.94 -5.89 -6.09
N THR A 259 -7.30 -6.79 -5.18
CA THR A 259 -8.63 -6.83 -4.60
C THR A 259 -8.64 -5.87 -3.42
N ASN A 260 -9.21 -4.69 -3.67
CA ASN A 260 -9.63 -3.82 -2.58
C ASN A 260 -10.84 -4.48 -1.94
N ASP A 261 -10.63 -5.15 -0.82
CA ASP A 261 -11.69 -5.52 0.09
C ASP A 261 -11.59 -4.64 1.34
N ASN A 262 -12.72 -4.08 1.76
CA ASN A 262 -12.78 -3.25 2.97
C ASN A 262 -13.12 -4.13 4.19
N ASN A 263 -12.81 -5.41 4.11
CA ASN A 263 -13.02 -6.35 5.20
C ASN A 263 -11.95 -6.14 6.28
N TYR A 264 -12.32 -6.56 7.48
CA TYR A 264 -11.44 -6.55 8.64
C TYR A 264 -10.77 -7.91 8.79
N LEU A 265 -9.57 -7.89 9.37
CA LEU A 265 -8.90 -9.10 9.81
C LEU A 265 -9.86 -9.86 10.74
N SER A 266 -10.20 -11.08 10.35
CA SER A 266 -11.12 -11.93 11.09
C SER A 266 -10.38 -12.55 12.27
N GLN A 267 -11.01 -12.45 13.44
CA GLN A 267 -10.58 -13.09 14.69
C GLN A 267 -11.24 -14.47 14.87
N ASN A 268 -12.03 -14.93 13.89
CA ASN A 268 -12.75 -16.21 13.97
C ASN A 268 -11.86 -17.37 13.49
N ASP A 269 -12.15 -18.57 13.97
CA ASP A 269 -11.54 -19.82 13.49
C ASP A 269 -11.51 -19.89 11.96
N GLY A 270 -10.34 -20.13 11.39
CA GLY A 270 -10.22 -20.16 9.94
C GLY A 270 -8.82 -19.98 9.39
N THR A 271 -8.81 -19.48 8.16
CA THR A 271 -7.62 -19.28 7.34
C THR A 271 -7.41 -17.81 7.07
N ILE A 272 -6.19 -17.32 7.23
CA ILE A 272 -5.77 -15.98 6.83
C ILE A 272 -4.79 -16.14 5.66
N VAL A 273 -5.20 -15.73 4.47
CA VAL A 273 -4.38 -15.80 3.25
C VAL A 273 -3.62 -14.50 3.08
N ILE A 274 -2.30 -14.59 2.98
CA ILE A 274 -1.39 -13.46 2.80
C ILE A 274 -0.50 -13.64 1.58
N GLY A 275 -0.16 -12.55 0.92
CA GLY A 275 0.66 -12.55 -0.28
C GLY A 275 1.52 -11.31 -0.41
N LEU A 276 2.69 -11.48 -1.03
CA LEU A 276 3.66 -10.41 -1.26
C LEU A 276 4.44 -10.66 -2.54
N GLY A 277 4.46 -9.66 -3.42
CA GLY A 277 5.31 -9.59 -4.59
C GLY A 277 6.25 -8.40 -4.49
N VAL A 278 7.54 -8.65 -4.71
CA VAL A 278 8.60 -7.64 -4.63
C VAL A 278 9.40 -7.64 -5.92
N LYS A 279 9.82 -6.46 -6.37
CA LYS A 279 10.78 -6.25 -7.45
C LYS A 279 12.04 -5.64 -6.84
N TYR A 280 13.19 -6.25 -7.10
CA TYR A 280 14.49 -5.74 -6.68
C TYR A 280 15.44 -5.72 -7.87
N LYS A 281 15.97 -4.53 -8.21
CA LYS A 281 16.82 -4.31 -9.40
C LYS A 281 16.26 -5.01 -10.64
N GLU A 282 15.03 -4.66 -10.99
CA GLU A 282 14.26 -5.22 -12.12
C GLU A 282 13.74 -6.66 -12.00
N LEU A 283 14.19 -7.48 -11.03
CA LEU A 283 13.72 -8.86 -10.91
C LEU A 283 12.62 -9.02 -9.87
N CYS A 284 11.46 -9.48 -10.32
CA CYS A 284 10.31 -9.80 -9.51
C CYS A 284 10.42 -11.17 -8.83
N THR A 285 9.83 -11.26 -7.64
CA THR A 285 9.57 -12.48 -6.89
C THR A 285 8.17 -12.40 -6.28
N ASN A 286 7.58 -13.54 -5.96
CA ASN A 286 6.30 -13.65 -5.30
C ASN A 286 6.30 -14.76 -4.25
N ILE A 287 5.62 -14.52 -3.14
CA ILE A 287 5.37 -15.48 -2.08
C ILE A 287 3.94 -15.32 -1.54
N ASN A 288 3.21 -16.42 -1.40
CA ASN A 288 1.91 -16.46 -0.71
C ASN A 288 1.95 -17.54 0.38
N ARG A 289 1.30 -17.26 1.51
CA ARG A 289 1.15 -18.18 2.63
C ARG A 289 -0.29 -18.12 3.15
N THR A 290 -0.71 -19.22 3.76
CA THR A 290 -1.94 -19.28 4.55
C THR A 290 -1.54 -19.49 5.99
N LEU A 291 -2.01 -18.61 6.87
CA LEU A 291 -1.92 -18.75 8.33
C LEU A 291 -3.21 -19.40 8.83
N LEU A 292 -3.11 -20.13 9.92
CA LEU A 292 -4.19 -20.91 10.51
C LEU A 292 -4.52 -20.34 11.90
N LEU A 293 -5.75 -19.87 12.09
CA LEU A 293 -6.23 -19.36 13.38
C LEU A 293 -7.25 -20.33 13.96
N ASN A 294 -7.01 -20.85 15.17
CA ASN A 294 -7.87 -21.84 15.84
C ASN A 294 -8.32 -22.96 14.89
N ALA A 295 -7.36 -23.49 14.13
CA ALA A 295 -7.67 -24.32 12.97
C ALA A 295 -8.19 -25.71 13.36
N LYS A 296 -9.44 -25.97 12.97
CA LYS A 296 -10.06 -27.31 12.96
C LYS A 296 -9.38 -28.26 11.97
N GLU A 297 -9.66 -29.55 12.11
CA GLU A 297 -9.00 -30.60 11.32
C GLU A 297 -9.13 -30.40 9.81
N TYR A 298 -10.31 -29.99 9.34
CA TYR A 298 -10.54 -29.73 7.92
C TYR A 298 -9.72 -28.56 7.35
N HIS A 299 -9.39 -27.56 8.17
CA HIS A 299 -8.47 -26.48 7.76
C HIS A 299 -7.05 -27.05 7.58
N LYS A 300 -6.59 -27.88 8.53
CA LYS A 300 -5.27 -28.51 8.53
C LYS A 300 -5.13 -29.51 7.37
N GLU A 301 -6.14 -30.35 7.13
CA GLU A 301 -6.18 -31.29 6.00
C GLU A 301 -6.10 -30.55 4.67
N LEU A 302 -6.91 -29.50 4.45
CA LEU A 302 -6.89 -28.75 3.20
C LEU A 302 -5.53 -28.07 2.98
N TYR A 303 -4.95 -27.48 4.02
CA TYR A 303 -3.63 -26.86 3.94
C TYR A 303 -2.54 -27.86 3.57
N ASN A 304 -2.48 -29.01 4.26
CA ASN A 304 -1.53 -30.07 3.96
C ASN A 304 -1.69 -30.61 2.54
N PHE A 305 -2.94 -30.74 2.07
CA PHE A 305 -3.20 -31.18 0.72
C PHE A 305 -2.69 -30.17 -0.32
N THR A 306 -2.98 -28.88 -0.13
CA THR A 306 -2.43 -27.78 -0.95
C THR A 306 -0.90 -27.81 -0.98
N PHE A 307 -0.26 -28.02 0.17
CA PHE A 307 1.20 -28.11 0.27
C PHE A 307 1.75 -29.35 -0.47
N SER A 308 1.07 -30.50 -0.38
CA SER A 308 1.45 -31.73 -1.09
C SER A 308 1.38 -31.57 -2.61
N ILE A 309 0.33 -30.89 -3.12
CA ILE A 309 0.17 -30.59 -4.55
C ILE A 309 1.30 -29.67 -5.03
N GLN A 310 1.66 -28.64 -4.24
CA GLN A 310 2.78 -27.77 -4.58
C GLN A 310 4.10 -28.55 -4.66
N LYS A 311 4.38 -29.43 -3.69
CA LYS A 311 5.56 -30.30 -3.71
C LYS A 311 5.59 -31.20 -4.96
N TYR A 312 4.48 -31.83 -5.29
CA TYR A 312 4.35 -32.65 -6.51
C TYR A 312 4.59 -31.85 -7.79
N ILE A 313 4.02 -30.64 -7.91
CA ILE A 313 4.25 -29.79 -9.09
C ILE A 313 5.75 -29.46 -9.22
N ILE A 314 6.38 -29.01 -8.13
CA ILE A 314 7.78 -28.59 -8.12
C ILE A 314 8.72 -29.77 -8.46
N ASN A 315 8.49 -30.94 -7.87
CA ASN A 315 9.40 -32.07 -7.99
C ASN A 315 9.19 -32.88 -9.29
N ASP A 316 7.94 -33.04 -9.71
CA ASP A 316 7.55 -34.02 -10.73
C ASP A 316 6.98 -33.40 -12.01
N CYS A 317 6.41 -32.19 -11.95
CA CYS A 317 5.77 -31.57 -13.12
C CYS A 317 6.65 -30.55 -13.86
N LEU A 318 7.55 -29.85 -13.17
CA LEU A 318 8.43 -28.83 -13.78
C LEU A 318 9.62 -29.46 -14.52
N LYS A 319 9.32 -30.24 -15.57
CA LYS A 319 10.32 -30.89 -16.43
C LYS A 319 10.40 -30.19 -17.78
N TYR A 320 11.60 -30.07 -18.33
CA TYR A 320 11.84 -29.39 -19.59
C TYR A 320 10.91 -29.89 -20.72
N ASN A 321 10.42 -28.99 -21.56
CA ASN A 321 9.46 -29.25 -22.64
C ASN A 321 8.08 -29.78 -22.21
N THR A 322 7.77 -29.83 -20.91
CA THR A 322 6.38 -30.10 -20.47
C THR A 322 5.51 -28.89 -20.78
N SER A 323 4.39 -29.06 -21.49
CA SER A 323 3.48 -27.95 -21.77
C SER A 323 2.80 -27.46 -20.50
N PHE A 324 2.51 -26.16 -20.42
CA PHE A 324 1.82 -25.57 -19.27
C PHE A 324 0.43 -26.19 -19.05
N SER A 325 -0.27 -26.55 -20.13
CA SER A 325 -1.54 -27.27 -20.07
C SER A 325 -1.39 -28.64 -19.41
N ASP A 326 -0.30 -29.35 -19.65
CA ASP A 326 -0.09 -30.68 -19.09
C ASP A 326 0.34 -30.62 -17.62
N VAL A 327 1.12 -29.61 -17.22
CA VAL A 327 1.38 -29.32 -15.80
C VAL A 327 0.06 -29.12 -15.04
N TYR A 328 -0.87 -28.34 -15.61
CA TYR A 328 -2.19 -28.13 -15.01
C TYR A 328 -3.01 -29.42 -14.91
N LYS A 329 -3.09 -30.19 -16.00
CA LYS A 329 -3.82 -31.47 -16.01
C LYS A 329 -3.24 -32.46 -15.01
N LYS A 330 -1.91 -32.55 -14.89
CA LYS A 330 -1.22 -33.40 -13.89
C LYS A 330 -1.60 -33.00 -12.46
N ALA A 331 -1.71 -31.72 -12.15
CA ALA A 331 -2.16 -31.26 -10.83
C ALA A 331 -3.62 -31.65 -10.55
N ILE A 332 -4.53 -31.49 -11.53
CA ILE A 332 -5.93 -31.94 -11.41
C ILE A 332 -6.01 -33.45 -11.21
N GLN A 333 -5.19 -34.22 -11.93
CA GLN A 333 -5.15 -35.67 -11.78
C GLN A 333 -4.67 -36.07 -10.38
N TYR A 334 -3.59 -35.43 -9.89
CA TYR A 334 -3.11 -35.63 -8.52
C TYR A 334 -4.21 -35.32 -7.48
N ILE A 335 -5.03 -34.28 -7.69
CA ILE A 335 -6.14 -33.96 -6.79
C ILE A 335 -7.15 -35.12 -6.74
N LYS A 336 -7.57 -35.62 -7.91
CA LYS A 336 -8.54 -36.73 -8.00
C LYS A 336 -8.03 -37.99 -7.33
N ASP A 337 -6.77 -38.31 -7.52
CA ASP A 337 -6.16 -39.55 -7.04
C ASP A 337 -5.91 -39.53 -5.53
N ASN A 338 -5.66 -38.35 -4.94
CA ASN A 338 -5.18 -38.25 -3.56
C ASN A 338 -6.17 -37.60 -2.59
N LYS A 339 -7.26 -36.95 -3.04
CA LYS A 339 -8.21 -36.28 -2.12
C LYS A 339 -8.89 -37.26 -1.16
N GLN A 340 -9.06 -38.52 -1.55
CA GLN A 340 -9.68 -39.56 -0.71
C GLN A 340 -8.83 -39.96 0.50
N ASN A 341 -7.56 -39.55 0.55
CA ASN A 341 -6.67 -39.81 1.69
C ASN A 341 -7.01 -38.94 2.92
N TYR A 342 -7.91 -37.97 2.77
CA TYR A 342 -8.28 -37.02 3.83
C TYR A 342 -9.72 -37.25 4.28
N GLN A 343 -9.93 -37.30 5.60
CA GLN A 343 -11.19 -37.76 6.18
C GLN A 343 -12.30 -36.71 6.05
N THR A 344 -11.98 -35.44 6.30
CA THR A 344 -13.00 -34.38 6.39
C THR A 344 -13.26 -33.71 5.04
N ILE A 345 -12.24 -33.64 4.17
CA ILE A 345 -12.35 -33.01 2.85
C ILE A 345 -12.52 -33.99 1.69
N GLY A 346 -12.33 -35.30 1.89
CA GLY A 346 -12.32 -36.30 0.81
C GLY A 346 -13.64 -36.45 0.06
N ASN A 347 -14.77 -36.18 0.72
CA ASN A 347 -16.11 -36.21 0.13
C ASN A 347 -16.49 -34.92 -0.62
N ILE A 348 -15.63 -33.91 -0.61
CA ILE A 348 -15.86 -32.64 -1.29
C ILE A 348 -15.34 -32.73 -2.73
N ASN A 349 -16.06 -32.12 -3.67
CA ASN A 349 -15.59 -31.92 -5.04
C ASN A 349 -14.58 -30.77 -5.11
N LEU A 350 -13.40 -30.98 -4.49
CA LEU A 350 -12.32 -29.99 -4.37
C LEU A 350 -11.85 -29.42 -5.73
N GLU A 351 -12.00 -30.19 -6.81
CA GLU A 351 -11.67 -29.76 -8.17
C GLU A 351 -12.43 -28.49 -8.59
N ASN A 352 -13.65 -28.29 -8.07
CA ASN A 352 -14.47 -27.11 -8.38
C ASN A 352 -13.96 -25.84 -7.67
N TYR A 353 -13.21 -26.01 -6.58
CA TYR A 353 -12.65 -24.93 -5.77
C TYR A 353 -11.19 -24.64 -6.15
N PHE A 354 -10.56 -25.51 -6.94
CA PHE A 354 -9.16 -25.36 -7.31
C PHE A 354 -8.93 -24.17 -8.23
N ILE A 355 -7.85 -23.43 -8.00
CA ILE A 355 -7.51 -22.26 -8.82
C ILE A 355 -7.29 -22.64 -10.29
N LYS A 356 -7.63 -21.71 -11.18
CA LYS A 356 -7.56 -21.90 -12.65
C LYS A 356 -6.16 -21.66 -13.24
N CYS A 357 -5.24 -21.16 -12.43
CA CYS A 357 -3.88 -20.80 -12.84
C CYS A 357 -2.89 -21.27 -11.77
N LEU A 358 -1.95 -22.14 -12.12
CA LEU A 358 -0.91 -22.67 -11.22
C LEU A 358 0.28 -21.72 -11.06
N GLY A 359 0.08 -20.44 -11.37
CA GLY A 359 1.13 -19.42 -11.45
C GLY A 359 1.62 -19.15 -12.87
N HIS A 360 2.85 -18.67 -13.01
CA HIS A 360 3.38 -18.04 -14.23
C HIS A 360 4.91 -17.96 -14.23
N VAL A 361 5.50 -17.71 -15.40
CA VAL A 361 6.91 -17.28 -15.49
C VAL A 361 7.06 -15.92 -14.81
N ILE A 362 8.11 -15.75 -14.01
CA ILE A 362 8.35 -14.52 -13.23
C ILE A 362 9.80 -14.01 -13.40
N GLY A 363 9.95 -12.70 -13.57
CA GLY A 363 11.24 -12.02 -13.48
C GLY A 363 11.14 -10.55 -13.82
N PHE A 364 11.51 -10.11 -15.02
CA PHE A 364 11.39 -8.67 -15.38
C PHE A 364 9.94 -8.19 -15.27
N GLU A 365 9.04 -8.98 -15.84
CA GLU A 365 7.62 -8.83 -15.63
C GLU A 365 7.18 -9.69 -14.45
N PHE A 366 6.27 -9.14 -13.64
CA PHE A 366 5.65 -9.90 -12.56
C PHE A 366 4.80 -11.04 -13.11
N MET A 367 4.00 -10.76 -14.13
CA MET A 367 3.10 -11.73 -14.75
C MET A 367 2.73 -11.31 -16.17
N GLU A 368 2.86 -12.25 -17.11
CA GLU A 368 2.41 -12.09 -18.49
C GLU A 368 1.39 -13.14 -18.87
N LYS A 369 0.42 -12.76 -19.70
CA LYS A 369 -0.75 -13.60 -20.04
C LYS A 369 -0.35 -14.85 -20.83
N GLU A 370 0.63 -14.72 -21.71
CA GLU A 370 1.16 -15.78 -22.56
C GLU A 370 1.87 -16.87 -21.75
N PHE A 371 2.38 -16.52 -20.57
CA PHE A 371 3.15 -17.41 -19.70
C PHE A 371 2.41 -17.85 -18.43
N LEU A 372 1.08 -17.89 -18.48
CA LEU A 372 0.25 -18.42 -17.40
C LEU A 372 0.12 -19.95 -17.48
N ILE A 373 0.38 -20.63 -16.37
CA ILE A 373 0.22 -22.10 -16.26
C ILE A 373 -1.26 -22.42 -16.06
N THR A 374 -1.97 -22.69 -17.16
CA THR A 374 -3.43 -22.93 -17.17
C THR A 374 -3.78 -24.14 -18.04
N ALA A 375 -4.96 -24.72 -17.84
CA ALA A 375 -5.44 -25.88 -18.59
C ALA A 375 -5.43 -25.70 -20.12
N ASN A 376 -5.52 -24.46 -20.60
CA ASN A 376 -5.69 -24.13 -22.02
C ASN A 376 -4.39 -23.60 -22.67
N ASN A 377 -3.30 -23.46 -21.91
CA ASN A 377 -2.04 -22.95 -22.46
C ASN A 377 -1.15 -24.09 -22.95
N SER A 378 -1.39 -24.56 -24.17
CA SER A 378 -0.56 -25.58 -24.82
C SER A 378 0.64 -25.01 -25.58
N ASN A 379 0.70 -23.68 -25.74
CA ASN A 379 1.71 -23.02 -26.58
C ASN A 379 3.02 -22.74 -25.82
N ALA A 380 2.96 -22.65 -24.49
CA ALA A 380 4.12 -22.44 -23.63
C ALA A 380 4.55 -23.75 -22.94
N THR A 381 5.86 -23.90 -22.79
CA THR A 381 6.53 -25.06 -22.19
C THR A 381 7.42 -24.64 -21.03
N ILE A 382 7.70 -25.60 -20.13
CA ILE A 382 8.72 -25.42 -19.11
C ILE A 382 10.08 -25.35 -19.78
N GLU A 383 10.81 -24.26 -19.52
CA GLU A 383 12.11 -23.92 -20.09
C GLU A 383 13.21 -24.02 -19.04
N LYS A 384 14.43 -24.27 -19.52
CA LYS A 384 15.64 -24.23 -18.70
C LYS A 384 16.04 -22.79 -18.40
N ASN A 385 16.80 -22.60 -17.33
CA ASN A 385 17.25 -21.28 -16.86
C ASN A 385 16.11 -20.27 -16.71
N THR A 386 14.94 -20.72 -16.27
CA THR A 386 13.74 -19.88 -16.16
C THR A 386 13.16 -19.96 -14.75
N SER A 387 12.67 -18.83 -14.26
CA SER A 387 12.01 -18.73 -12.95
C SER A 387 10.50 -18.73 -13.09
N TYR A 388 9.82 -19.42 -12.19
CA TYR A 388 8.37 -19.56 -12.14
C TYR A 388 7.86 -19.18 -10.76
N ASN A 389 6.76 -18.44 -10.69
CA ASN A 389 5.94 -18.38 -9.50
C ASN A 389 4.99 -19.59 -9.56
N ILE A 390 5.15 -20.57 -8.67
CA ILE A 390 4.27 -21.73 -8.60
C ILE A 390 3.24 -21.48 -7.51
N SER A 391 1.98 -21.42 -7.92
CA SER A 391 0.85 -21.03 -7.08
C SER A 391 -0.17 -22.16 -7.03
N VAL A 392 -0.57 -22.56 -5.83
CA VAL A 392 -1.53 -23.66 -5.61
C VAL A 392 -2.50 -23.24 -4.53
N GLY A 393 -3.80 -23.44 -4.76
CA GLY A 393 -4.81 -23.10 -3.77
C GLY A 393 -6.20 -23.58 -4.12
N PHE A 394 -7.05 -23.52 -3.10
CA PHE A 394 -8.49 -23.76 -3.19
C PHE A 394 -9.22 -22.52 -2.67
N GLU A 395 -10.07 -21.95 -3.52
CA GLU A 395 -10.81 -20.72 -3.28
C GLU A 395 -12.22 -21.04 -2.77
N ASN A 396 -12.61 -20.44 -1.64
CA ASN A 396 -13.94 -20.49 -1.04
C ASN A 396 -14.49 -21.92 -0.84
N VAL A 397 -13.68 -22.85 -0.31
CA VAL A 397 -14.12 -24.21 0.03
C VAL A 397 -15.23 -24.13 1.07
N GLN A 398 -16.36 -24.79 0.76
CA GLN A 398 -17.52 -24.86 1.63
C GLN A 398 -17.76 -26.30 2.07
N LEU A 399 -17.93 -26.51 3.39
CA LEU A 399 -18.33 -27.80 3.93
C LEU A 399 -19.85 -28.00 3.79
N PRO A 400 -20.33 -29.25 3.59
CA PRO A 400 -21.76 -29.55 3.39
C PRO A 400 -22.69 -28.95 4.46
N ASP A 401 -22.26 -28.93 5.72
CA ASP A 401 -23.06 -28.52 6.87
C ASP A 401 -22.67 -27.13 7.43
N SER A 402 -21.85 -26.36 6.72
CA SER A 402 -21.37 -25.05 7.18
C SER A 402 -21.69 -23.93 6.19
N LYS A 403 -22.08 -22.77 6.74
CA LYS A 403 -22.18 -21.51 5.98
C LYS A 403 -20.82 -20.80 5.85
N ASN A 404 -19.83 -21.21 6.64
CA ASN A 404 -18.49 -20.62 6.58
C ASN A 404 -17.70 -21.24 5.44
N VAL A 405 -17.01 -20.39 4.69
CA VAL A 405 -16.08 -20.78 3.64
C VAL A 405 -14.66 -20.41 4.05
N PHE A 406 -13.69 -21.20 3.62
CA PHE A 406 -12.28 -20.95 3.88
C PHE A 406 -11.45 -21.23 2.63
N SER A 407 -10.22 -20.74 2.60
CA SER A 407 -9.33 -20.91 1.45
C SER A 407 -7.92 -21.22 1.87
N THR A 408 -7.21 -21.95 1.04
CA THR A 408 -5.75 -22.12 1.20
C THR A 408 -5.08 -21.68 -0.07
N TRP A 409 -3.98 -20.96 0.08
CA TRP A 409 -3.17 -20.48 -1.03
C TRP A 409 -1.71 -20.43 -0.64
N ILE A 410 -0.88 -21.17 -1.39
CA ILE A 410 0.55 -21.26 -1.20
C ILE A 410 1.19 -20.93 -2.54
N SER A 411 2.18 -20.02 -2.52
CA SER A 411 3.00 -19.81 -3.70
C SER A 411 4.45 -19.54 -3.35
N ASP A 412 5.34 -19.95 -4.24
CA ASP A 412 6.77 -19.75 -4.12
C ASP A 412 7.37 -19.42 -5.48
N THR A 413 8.39 -18.57 -5.47
CA THR A 413 9.26 -18.38 -6.64
C THR A 413 10.26 -19.52 -6.69
N VAL A 414 10.32 -20.22 -7.82
CA VAL A 414 11.24 -21.33 -8.07
C VAL A 414 12.04 -21.08 -9.33
N PHE A 415 13.26 -21.62 -9.39
CA PHE A 415 14.14 -21.54 -10.54
C PHE A 415 14.44 -22.93 -11.08
N VAL A 416 14.26 -23.14 -12.38
CA VAL A 416 14.62 -24.38 -13.09
C VAL A 416 15.97 -24.13 -13.77
N ASN A 417 17.02 -24.86 -13.37
CA ASN A 417 18.35 -24.69 -13.95
C ASN A 417 18.51 -25.43 -15.29
N ASP A 418 19.70 -25.37 -15.87
CA ASP A 418 20.09 -26.06 -17.10
C ASP A 418 20.02 -27.61 -17.01
N LYS A 419 20.14 -28.14 -15.80
CA LYS A 419 20.04 -29.57 -15.47
C LYS A 419 18.63 -30.02 -15.08
N GLU A 420 17.63 -29.14 -15.17
CA GLU A 420 16.23 -29.42 -14.80
C GLU A 420 16.04 -29.65 -13.29
N GLU A 421 16.99 -29.21 -12.47
CA GLU A 421 16.86 -29.18 -11.02
C GLU A 421 16.12 -27.89 -10.62
N VAL A 422 15.17 -28.04 -9.70
CA VAL A 422 14.33 -26.93 -9.25
C VAL A 422 14.81 -26.44 -7.89
N THR A 423 15.11 -25.14 -7.79
CA THR A 423 15.48 -24.47 -6.53
C THR A 423 14.35 -23.55 -6.10
N ILE A 424 13.89 -23.68 -4.85
CA ILE A 424 12.92 -22.76 -4.27
C ILE A 424 13.66 -21.53 -3.75
N LEU A 425 13.36 -20.35 -4.30
CA LEU A 425 14.03 -19.10 -3.91
C LEU A 425 13.40 -18.46 -2.67
N THR A 426 12.12 -18.74 -2.38
CA THR A 426 11.35 -18.19 -1.25
C THR A 426 11.22 -19.16 -0.07
N ASP A 427 12.24 -19.99 0.16
CA ASP A 427 12.28 -21.04 1.17
C ASP A 427 12.48 -20.55 2.62
N ALA A 428 12.81 -19.26 2.81
CA ALA A 428 13.08 -18.66 4.12
C ALA A 428 11.84 -18.54 5.03
N ILE A 429 10.63 -18.67 4.48
CA ILE A 429 9.36 -18.67 5.24
C ILE A 429 8.79 -20.09 5.27
N GLY A 430 8.61 -20.60 6.49
CA GLY A 430 8.07 -21.93 6.77
C GLY A 430 6.70 -22.17 6.14
N LYS A 431 6.45 -23.44 5.83
CA LYS A 431 5.18 -23.98 5.32
C LYS A 431 4.67 -25.15 6.17
N GLU A 432 5.37 -25.47 7.25
CA GLU A 432 4.97 -26.54 8.14
C GLU A 432 3.89 -26.02 9.10
N ILE A 433 2.88 -26.84 9.40
CA ILE A 433 1.71 -26.43 10.20
C ILE A 433 2.10 -25.74 11.51
N ASN A 434 3.12 -26.26 12.20
CA ASN A 434 3.60 -25.71 13.47
C ASN A 434 4.20 -24.29 13.35
N THR A 435 4.57 -23.85 12.15
CA THR A 435 5.12 -22.51 11.91
C THR A 435 4.08 -21.49 11.47
N ILE A 436 2.85 -21.93 11.18
CA ILE A 436 1.79 -21.08 10.60
C ILE A 436 0.48 -21.12 11.40
N SER A 437 0.42 -21.91 12.48
CA SER A 437 -0.77 -22.08 13.31
C SER A 437 -0.70 -21.20 14.54
N TYR A 438 -1.83 -20.55 14.83
CA TYR A 438 -2.07 -19.66 15.96
C TYR A 438 -3.28 -20.18 16.73
N GLU A 439 -3.14 -20.30 18.04
CA GLU A 439 -4.21 -20.67 18.96
C GLU A 439 -4.41 -19.51 19.93
N LEU A 440 -5.61 -18.94 19.95
CA LEU A 440 -6.00 -17.91 20.92
C LEU A 440 -6.56 -18.63 22.16
N GLU A 441 -6.11 -18.22 23.36
CA GLU A 441 -6.67 -18.75 24.61
C GLU A 441 -8.13 -18.29 24.72
N GLU A 442 -9.08 -19.23 24.69
CA GLU A 442 -10.46 -18.93 25.08
C GLU A 442 -10.44 -18.48 26.54
N SER A 443 -10.87 -17.25 26.82
CA SER A 443 -11.21 -16.87 28.19
C SER A 443 -12.30 -17.84 28.64
N GLU A 444 -11.98 -18.71 29.61
CA GLU A 444 -12.95 -19.62 30.22
C GLU A 444 -14.19 -18.80 30.59
N SER A 445 -15.23 -18.93 29.79
CA SER A 445 -16.55 -18.46 30.14
C SER A 445 -16.96 -19.30 31.33
N GLU A 446 -17.23 -18.65 32.45
CA GLU A 446 -17.93 -19.26 33.57
C GLU A 446 -19.28 -19.76 33.03
N ASN A 447 -19.31 -21.01 32.56
CA ASN A 447 -20.56 -21.73 32.36
C ASN A 447 -21.13 -21.97 33.76
N GLU A 448 -21.99 -21.05 34.19
CA GLU A 448 -23.02 -21.32 35.18
C GLU A 448 -23.93 -22.42 34.62
N GLU A 449 -23.53 -23.68 34.79
CA GLU A 449 -24.47 -24.79 34.75
C GLU A 449 -25.09 -24.93 36.15
N GLU A 450 -26.38 -24.60 36.23
CA GLU A 450 -27.28 -24.87 37.35
C GLU A 450 -27.32 -26.38 37.65
N ASP A 451 -26.42 -26.85 38.52
CA ASP A 451 -26.54 -28.20 39.08
C ASP A 451 -27.37 -28.17 40.37
N SER A 452 -28.63 -28.57 40.20
CA SER A 452 -29.65 -28.79 41.22
C SER A 452 -29.17 -29.49 42.50
N GLU A 453 -29.55 -28.93 43.64
CA GLU A 453 -29.51 -29.58 44.95
C GLU A 453 -30.41 -30.82 44.98
N ASP A 454 -29.91 -31.99 44.58
CA ASP A 454 -30.43 -33.26 45.08
C ASP A 454 -29.45 -34.41 44.77
N ASN A 455 -28.55 -34.69 45.72
CA ASN A 455 -28.05 -36.05 46.03
C ASN A 455 -26.92 -36.10 47.09
N LYS A 456 -26.87 -35.16 48.06
CA LYS A 456 -26.08 -35.35 49.29
C LYS A 456 -26.92 -36.05 50.36
N LYS A 457 -27.16 -37.36 50.21
CA LYS A 457 -27.47 -38.34 51.29
C LYS A 457 -27.75 -39.73 50.72
N LYS A 458 -26.69 -40.46 50.33
CA LYS A 458 -26.66 -41.94 50.35
C LYS A 458 -25.27 -42.43 49.93
N ARG A 459 -24.38 -42.58 50.92
CA ARG A 459 -23.41 -43.67 51.08
C ARG A 459 -22.39 -43.32 52.15
N ALA A 460 -22.87 -43.33 53.40
CA ALA A 460 -22.05 -43.79 54.51
C ALA A 460 -22.56 -45.19 54.86
N LYS A 461 -21.74 -46.22 54.60
CA LYS A 461 -21.66 -47.53 55.26
C LYS A 461 -21.11 -48.55 54.28
N GLU A 462 -19.80 -48.82 54.37
CA GLU A 462 -19.31 -50.17 54.59
C GLU A 462 -17.88 -50.13 55.14
N SER A 463 -17.67 -50.86 56.25
CA SER A 463 -16.40 -51.27 56.91
C SER A 463 -15.40 -50.15 57.28
N LYS A 464 -15.26 -49.65 58.52
CA LYS A 464 -14.89 -50.32 59.80
C LYS A 464 -13.86 -51.45 59.63
N ASN A 465 -12.59 -51.21 60.00
CA ASN A 465 -12.06 -51.65 61.29
C ASN A 465 -10.57 -51.33 61.53
N VAL A 466 -10.32 -50.73 62.71
CA VAL A 466 -9.36 -51.17 63.75
C VAL A 466 -7.92 -50.62 63.77
N LYS A 467 -7.71 -49.85 64.85
CA LYS A 467 -6.56 -49.68 65.78
C LYS A 467 -5.50 -48.60 65.50
N ARG A 468 -5.61 -47.52 66.32
CA ARG A 468 -4.76 -47.17 67.50
C ARG A 468 -3.35 -47.74 67.47
N GLU A 469 -2.27 -47.02 67.76
CA GLU A 469 -1.93 -46.09 68.86
C GLU A 469 -0.90 -45.08 68.29
N GLY A 470 -0.61 -43.88 68.79
CA GLY A 470 -0.70 -43.28 70.12
C GLY A 470 0.61 -42.53 70.39
N SER A 471 0.49 -41.39 71.09
CA SER A 471 1.52 -40.48 71.66
C SER A 471 2.43 -39.74 70.68
N ASP A 472 2.36 -38.41 70.56
CA ASP A 472 2.45 -37.30 71.53
C ASP A 472 3.88 -36.90 71.90
N TYR A 473 4.01 -35.58 72.00
CA TYR A 473 4.95 -34.75 72.74
C TYR A 473 6.17 -34.19 71.99
N ASP A 474 5.98 -32.91 71.66
CA ASP A 474 6.65 -31.79 72.32
C ASP A 474 7.95 -31.25 71.73
N GLU A 475 7.74 -30.06 71.16
CA GLU A 475 8.27 -28.78 71.63
C GLU A 475 9.74 -28.45 71.46
N SER A 476 9.86 -27.15 71.27
CA SER A 476 10.93 -26.27 71.68
C SER A 476 12.06 -26.07 70.68
N ASP A 477 11.82 -25.02 69.88
CA ASP A 477 12.35 -23.69 70.16
C ASP A 477 13.82 -23.39 69.85
N ASP A 478 13.90 -22.22 69.22
CA ASP A 478 14.88 -21.16 69.45
C ASP A 478 16.22 -21.25 68.71
N ASP A 479 16.18 -20.54 67.59
CA ASP A 479 16.77 -19.21 67.47
C ASP A 479 18.28 -19.04 67.28
N ASP A 480 18.48 -18.01 66.46
CA ASP A 480 19.61 -17.09 66.36
C ASP A 480 20.81 -17.49 65.48
N ASP A 481 20.71 -16.95 64.27
CA ASP A 481 21.58 -15.86 63.80
C ASP A 481 23.07 -16.01 64.11
N ASP A 482 23.85 -16.25 63.04
CA ASP A 482 24.95 -15.31 62.81
C ASP A 482 25.40 -15.26 61.35
N SER A 483 26.14 -14.18 61.12
CA SER A 483 26.15 -13.33 59.97
C SER A 483 27.34 -13.56 59.03
N ASN A 484 27.18 -13.00 57.83
CA ASN A 484 28.24 -12.44 56.97
C ASN A 484 29.31 -13.36 56.34
N ASN A 485 28.96 -13.86 55.16
CA ASN A 485 29.43 -13.30 53.87
C ASN A 485 30.95 -13.06 53.68
N LYS A 486 31.64 -13.96 52.96
CA LYS A 486 32.20 -13.70 51.60
C LYS A 486 33.22 -14.74 51.12
N SER A 487 33.07 -15.06 49.83
CA SER A 487 34.11 -15.29 48.81
C SER A 487 34.45 -16.71 48.33
N ALA A 488 34.28 -16.85 47.01
CA ALA A 488 34.96 -17.71 46.03
C ALA A 488 34.63 -19.21 45.95
N LYS A 489 34.06 -19.65 44.81
CA LYS A 489 34.79 -20.43 43.77
C LYS A 489 33.89 -21.03 42.69
N VAL A 490 34.52 -21.18 41.53
CA VAL A 490 34.11 -21.88 40.31
C VAL A 490 34.51 -23.37 40.40
N LYS A 491 33.58 -24.26 39.98
CA LYS A 491 33.72 -25.62 39.38
C LYS A 491 34.45 -26.74 40.17
N LYS A 492 33.85 -27.94 40.31
CA LYS A 492 33.90 -29.08 39.33
C LYS A 492 33.24 -30.38 39.86
N GLU A 493 32.46 -31.02 38.99
CA GLU A 493 32.25 -32.47 38.71
C GLU A 493 32.39 -33.56 39.82
N LYS A 494 31.38 -34.45 39.94
CA LYS A 494 31.38 -35.85 39.42
C LYS A 494 30.17 -36.72 39.89
N ASN A 495 29.51 -37.36 38.91
CA ASN A 495 29.00 -38.75 38.82
C ASN A 495 28.78 -39.60 40.10
N LYS A 496 27.61 -40.24 40.32
CA LYS A 496 27.13 -41.55 39.76
C LYS A 496 25.91 -42.12 40.56
N ASN A 497 24.93 -42.69 39.83
CA ASN A 497 23.97 -43.82 40.04
C ASN A 497 23.42 -44.13 41.47
N GLY A 498 22.12 -44.21 41.80
CA GLY A 498 21.00 -45.09 41.34
C GLY A 498 20.46 -45.78 42.63
N ASP A 499 19.19 -45.78 43.06
CA ASP A 499 17.97 -46.37 42.49
C ASP A 499 16.67 -45.85 43.21
N SER A 500 15.52 -46.15 42.60
CA SER A 500 14.07 -45.88 42.82
C SER A 500 13.47 -45.97 44.26
N GLU A 501 12.33 -45.35 44.65
CA GLU A 501 10.96 -45.32 44.05
C GLU A 501 10.03 -44.13 44.47
N ASN A 502 9.17 -43.71 43.51
CA ASN A 502 7.76 -43.23 43.54
C ASN A 502 7.24 -41.98 44.30
N LYS A 503 6.82 -40.95 43.54
CA LYS A 503 5.39 -40.54 43.34
C LYS A 503 5.20 -39.51 42.21
N LYS A 504 4.07 -39.64 41.49
CA LYS A 504 3.65 -39.00 40.22
C LYS A 504 3.61 -37.47 40.20
N LYS A 505 4.08 -36.87 39.09
CA LYS A 505 3.39 -35.86 38.23
C LYS A 505 4.15 -35.73 36.89
N ILE A 506 3.47 -35.99 35.78
CA ILE A 506 4.00 -35.92 34.41
C ILE A 506 3.77 -34.49 33.90
N GLY A 507 4.85 -33.72 33.76
CA GLY A 507 4.86 -32.43 33.08
C GLY A 507 5.42 -32.61 31.66
N ILE A 508 4.73 -32.04 30.67
CA ILE A 508 5.19 -32.01 29.28
C ILE A 508 6.34 -31.01 29.15
N SER A 509 7.34 -31.46 28.39
CA SER A 509 8.61 -30.82 28.07
C SER A 509 8.50 -29.49 27.32
N ALA A 510 9.13 -28.45 27.87
CA ALA A 510 9.73 -27.35 27.12
C ALA A 510 11.06 -26.95 27.77
N SER A 511 12.09 -27.79 27.60
CA SER A 511 13.46 -27.44 27.94
C SER A 511 14.17 -26.87 26.71
N ILE A 512 14.38 -25.55 26.70
CA ILE A 512 15.56 -24.78 26.22
C ILE A 512 15.06 -23.39 25.77
N LEU A 513 15.15 -22.42 26.68
CA LEU A 513 15.52 -20.99 26.50
C LEU A 513 15.16 -20.19 27.76
N ASN A 514 15.75 -20.56 28.90
CA ASN A 514 15.76 -19.70 30.10
C ASN A 514 17.04 -18.87 30.10
N ASN A 515 16.90 -17.55 29.93
CA ASN A 515 17.64 -16.51 30.69
C ASN A 515 17.37 -15.06 30.20
N ALA A 516 16.12 -14.74 29.82
CA ALA A 516 15.71 -13.33 29.57
C ALA A 516 14.29 -12.98 30.06
N SER A 517 13.56 -13.92 30.66
CA SER A 517 12.13 -13.80 30.96
C SER A 517 11.78 -13.44 32.41
N SER A 518 12.72 -13.46 33.35
CA SER A 518 12.41 -13.19 34.77
C SER A 518 12.14 -11.72 35.11
N VAL A 519 12.62 -10.77 34.29
CA VAL A 519 12.40 -9.33 34.51
C VAL A 519 11.05 -8.86 33.93
N ILE A 520 10.49 -9.58 32.97
CA ILE A 520 9.24 -9.24 32.27
C ILE A 520 8.00 -9.70 33.08
N VAL A 521 8.16 -10.73 33.92
CA VAL A 521 7.05 -11.30 34.72
C VAL A 521 6.67 -10.38 35.89
N SER A 522 7.63 -9.71 36.53
CA SER A 522 7.36 -8.74 37.60
C SER A 522 6.63 -7.49 37.09
N ASP A 523 6.85 -7.09 35.84
CA ASP A 523 6.20 -5.93 35.22
C ASP A 523 4.78 -6.28 34.72
N ARG A 524 4.55 -7.53 34.29
CA ARG A 524 3.22 -8.05 33.94
C ARG A 524 2.32 -8.23 35.16
N LEU A 525 2.87 -8.60 36.32
CA LEU A 525 2.08 -8.75 37.56
C LEU A 525 1.57 -7.42 38.10
N ARG A 526 2.28 -6.30 37.89
CA ARG A 526 1.80 -4.95 38.26
C ARG A 526 0.63 -4.47 37.40
N ARG A 527 0.46 -4.98 36.18
CA ARG A 527 -0.70 -4.68 35.32
C ARG A 527 -1.97 -5.44 35.72
N ARG A 528 -1.83 -6.58 36.41
CA ARG A 528 -2.97 -7.45 36.80
C ARG A 528 -3.86 -6.82 37.88
N ASN A 529 -3.33 -5.91 38.70
CA ASN A 529 -4.12 -5.18 39.71
C ASN A 529 -5.02 -4.07 39.12
N LYS A 530 -5.05 -3.86 37.79
CA LYS A 530 -6.03 -2.97 37.13
C LYS A 530 -7.38 -3.65 36.82
N ASN A 531 -7.47 -4.98 36.91
CA ASN A 531 -8.67 -5.71 36.45
C ASN A 531 -9.86 -5.66 37.41
N SER A 532 -9.73 -5.11 38.63
CA SER A 532 -10.87 -4.92 39.52
C SER A 532 -11.80 -3.77 39.11
N LEU A 533 -11.43 -2.99 38.08
CA LEU A 533 -12.28 -1.95 37.46
C LEU A 533 -12.99 -2.43 36.18
N ALA A 534 -12.65 -3.62 35.66
CA ALA A 534 -13.12 -4.10 34.35
C ALA A 534 -14.50 -4.75 34.38
N HIS A 535 -14.94 -5.26 35.54
CA HIS A 535 -16.26 -5.92 35.65
C HIS A 535 -17.44 -4.96 35.45
N ASN A 536 -17.22 -3.64 35.63
CA ASN A 536 -18.24 -2.63 35.32
C ASN A 536 -18.30 -2.26 33.83
N ASN A 537 -17.26 -2.56 33.03
CA ASN A 537 -17.22 -2.23 31.60
C ASN A 537 -17.87 -3.31 30.73
N GLU A 538 -17.96 -4.56 31.19
CA GLU A 538 -18.50 -5.67 30.42
C GLU A 538 -20.02 -5.52 30.20
N GLN A 539 -20.73 -5.07 31.23
CA GLN A 539 -22.15 -4.71 31.15
C GLN A 539 -22.38 -3.47 30.25
N GLU A 540 -21.52 -2.43 30.33
CA GLU A 540 -21.61 -1.26 29.44
C GLU A 540 -21.36 -1.65 27.97
N ILE A 541 -20.43 -2.57 27.69
CA ILE A 541 -20.11 -3.04 26.33
C ILE A 541 -21.24 -3.89 25.75
N GLU A 542 -21.87 -4.74 26.56
CA GLU A 542 -23.00 -5.57 26.15
C GLU A 542 -24.25 -4.72 25.84
N GLU A 543 -24.54 -3.71 26.67
CA GLU A 543 -25.59 -2.72 26.39
C GLU A 543 -25.30 -1.90 25.14
N LEU A 544 -24.03 -1.50 24.90
CA LEU A 544 -23.62 -0.80 23.68
C LEU A 544 -23.78 -1.67 22.42
N ASN A 545 -23.44 -2.95 22.48
CA ASN A 545 -23.61 -3.89 21.37
C ASN A 545 -25.09 -4.17 21.06
N LYS A 546 -25.92 -4.28 22.10
CA LYS A 546 -27.38 -4.43 21.97
C LYS A 546 -27.99 -3.18 21.33
N ARG A 547 -27.59 -1.99 21.78
CA ARG A 547 -28.03 -0.70 21.22
C ARG A 547 -27.55 -0.49 19.78
N GLN A 548 -26.33 -0.90 19.43
CA GLN A 548 -25.82 -0.85 18.06
C GLN A 548 -26.61 -1.77 17.11
N ASN A 549 -26.97 -2.98 17.55
CA ASN A 549 -27.79 -3.90 16.77
C ASN A 549 -29.22 -3.37 16.58
N GLU A 550 -29.82 -2.76 17.60
CA GLU A 550 -31.13 -2.10 17.47
C GLU A 550 -31.09 -0.92 16.50
N LEU A 551 -30.05 -0.08 16.57
CA LEU A 551 -29.83 1.03 15.64
C LEU A 551 -29.64 0.55 14.19
N LYS A 552 -28.90 -0.56 14.00
CA LYS A 552 -28.72 -1.19 12.70
C LYS A 552 -30.05 -1.65 12.12
N ASN A 553 -30.89 -2.30 12.93
CA ASN A 553 -32.22 -2.75 12.49
C ASN A 553 -33.15 -1.57 12.18
N LYS A 554 -33.20 -0.54 13.04
CA LYS A 554 -33.93 0.71 12.76
C LYS A 554 -33.49 1.36 11.45
N LYS A 555 -32.18 1.41 11.16
CA LYS A 555 -31.66 1.94 9.89
C LYS A 555 -32.02 1.08 8.69
N ILE A 556 -31.99 -0.25 8.82
CA ILE A 556 -32.40 -1.15 7.74
C ILE A 556 -33.88 -0.95 7.41
N ASP A 557 -34.73 -0.79 8.42
CA ASP A 557 -36.15 -0.56 8.23
C ASP A 557 -36.45 0.86 7.70
N GLU A 558 -35.71 1.88 8.16
CA GLU A 558 -35.77 3.24 7.59
C GLU A 558 -35.34 3.24 6.11
N ILE A 559 -34.30 2.47 5.74
CA ILE A 559 -33.85 2.29 4.36
C ILE A 559 -34.94 1.57 3.54
N LYS A 560 -35.52 0.48 4.06
CA LYS A 560 -36.61 -0.23 3.37
C LYS A 560 -37.81 0.69 3.13
N ASN A 561 -38.20 1.49 4.12
CA ASN A 561 -39.29 2.47 3.99
C ASN A 561 -38.96 3.56 2.96
N ARG A 562 -37.72 4.07 2.94
CA ARG A 562 -37.25 5.02 1.91
C ARG A 562 -37.28 4.44 0.49
N PHE A 563 -36.97 3.15 0.34
CA PHE A 563 -37.01 2.48 -0.96
C PHE A 563 -38.43 2.11 -1.42
N SER A 564 -39.35 1.85 -0.48
CA SER A 564 -40.75 1.52 -0.81
C SER A 564 -41.61 2.73 -1.17
N GLU A 565 -41.32 3.92 -0.65
CA GLU A 565 -42.16 5.12 -0.85
C GLU A 565 -41.86 5.91 -2.15
N GLY A 566 -40.94 5.47 -3.01
CA GLY A 566 -40.82 5.99 -4.37
C GLY A 566 -40.69 7.53 -4.51
N THR A 567 -40.04 8.20 -3.55
CA THR A 567 -39.88 9.66 -3.59
C THR A 567 -38.64 10.06 -4.40
N ASN A 568 -38.88 10.49 -5.64
CA ASN A 568 -37.92 11.17 -6.51
C ASN A 568 -37.64 12.63 -6.09
N GLU A 569 -37.84 12.99 -4.82
CA GLU A 569 -37.67 14.35 -4.28
C GLU A 569 -36.63 14.45 -3.15
N TYR A 570 -35.57 13.64 -3.19
CA TYR A 570 -34.37 13.98 -2.41
C TYR A 570 -33.52 14.98 -3.20
N LYS A 571 -33.65 16.28 -2.89
CA LYS A 571 -32.59 17.24 -3.19
C LYS A 571 -31.37 16.80 -2.38
N ASP A 572 -30.38 16.20 -3.04
CA ASP A 572 -29.08 15.96 -2.44
C ASP A 572 -28.50 17.30 -1.99
N LEU A 573 -28.55 17.58 -0.69
CA LEU A 573 -28.10 18.83 -0.07
C LEU A 573 -26.60 19.08 -0.29
N ASN A 574 -25.87 18.07 -0.75
CA ASN A 574 -24.43 18.13 -1.06
C ASN A 574 -24.14 18.28 -2.56
N LYS A 575 -25.16 18.40 -3.41
CA LYS A 575 -24.97 18.63 -4.85
C LYS A 575 -24.44 20.05 -5.04
N LYS A 576 -23.17 20.18 -5.49
CA LYS A 576 -22.56 21.48 -5.82
C LYS A 576 -23.52 22.27 -6.72
N ASN A 577 -23.84 23.51 -6.34
CA ASN A 577 -24.49 24.45 -7.26
C ASN A 577 -23.45 24.85 -8.31
N ILE A 578 -23.36 24.10 -9.40
CA ILE A 578 -22.44 24.41 -10.50
C ILE A 578 -23.00 25.65 -11.21
N LYS A 579 -22.44 26.83 -10.90
CA LYS A 579 -22.64 28.02 -11.73
C LYS A 579 -22.10 27.72 -13.12
N LYS A 580 -22.90 28.01 -14.15
CA LYS A 580 -22.45 27.83 -15.52
C LYS A 580 -21.60 29.03 -15.91
N LEU A 581 -20.65 28.83 -16.84
CA LEU A 581 -19.79 29.93 -17.29
C LEU A 581 -20.59 31.07 -17.95
N GLU A 582 -21.78 30.78 -18.48
CA GLU A 582 -22.72 31.77 -19.06
C GLU A 582 -23.30 32.75 -18.02
N ASP A 583 -23.33 32.38 -16.74
CA ASP A 583 -23.88 33.20 -15.67
C ASP A 583 -22.83 34.19 -15.11
N ILE A 584 -21.57 34.07 -15.51
CA ILE A 584 -20.46 34.91 -15.05
C ILE A 584 -20.41 36.18 -15.90
N LYS A 585 -20.73 37.32 -15.30
CA LYS A 585 -20.66 38.64 -15.95
C LYS A 585 -19.73 39.56 -15.18
N SER A 586 -18.66 40.00 -15.86
CA SER A 586 -17.72 41.01 -15.36
C SER A 586 -18.35 42.40 -15.27
N TYR A 587 -18.95 42.84 -16.37
CA TYR A 587 -19.65 44.12 -16.48
C TYR A 587 -21.03 43.84 -17.08
N ASN A 588 -22.06 44.47 -16.50
CA ASN A 588 -23.44 44.33 -17.00
C ASN A 588 -23.71 45.23 -18.21
N ASP A 589 -22.88 46.24 -18.43
CA ASP A 589 -22.98 47.22 -19.51
C ASP A 589 -21.58 47.66 -19.96
N ALA A 590 -21.41 47.96 -21.25
CA ALA A 590 -20.14 48.42 -21.81
C ALA A 590 -19.73 49.81 -21.27
N ASP A 591 -20.72 50.61 -20.85
CA ASP A 591 -20.49 51.95 -20.28
C ASP A 591 -19.86 51.92 -18.88
N LEU A 592 -19.89 50.77 -18.21
CA LEU A 592 -19.29 50.58 -16.88
C LEU A 592 -17.79 50.26 -16.94
N ILE A 593 -17.23 50.05 -18.14
CA ILE A 593 -15.80 49.84 -18.34
C ILE A 593 -15.08 51.19 -18.20
N PRO A 594 -14.06 51.31 -17.33
CA PRO A 594 -13.33 52.56 -17.15
C PRO A 594 -12.73 53.07 -18.48
N ARG A 595 -13.10 54.29 -18.89
CA ARG A 595 -12.70 54.90 -20.18
C ARG A 595 -11.42 55.74 -20.08
N ASP A 596 -10.96 56.01 -18.86
CA ASP A 596 -9.78 56.79 -18.51
C ASP A 596 -8.50 55.94 -18.35
N LEU A 597 -8.53 54.68 -18.78
CA LEU A 597 -7.39 53.78 -18.71
C LEU A 597 -6.31 54.15 -19.73
N ARG A 598 -5.05 53.98 -19.31
CA ARG A 598 -3.91 54.23 -20.19
C ARG A 598 -3.89 53.17 -21.29
N SER A 599 -3.93 53.62 -22.55
CA SER A 599 -3.95 52.72 -23.71
C SER A 599 -2.72 51.79 -23.73
N ASN A 600 -2.91 50.57 -24.24
CA ASN A 600 -1.89 49.52 -24.37
C ASN A 600 -1.27 49.01 -23.06
N ILE A 601 -1.89 49.27 -21.91
CA ILE A 601 -1.47 48.74 -20.60
C ILE A 601 -2.53 47.77 -20.06
N ILE A 602 -2.09 46.65 -19.49
CA ILE A 602 -2.98 45.69 -18.82
C ILE A 602 -3.36 46.22 -17.44
N HIS A 603 -4.66 46.20 -17.13
CA HIS A 603 -5.19 46.59 -15.82
C HIS A 603 -5.94 45.43 -15.15
N VAL A 604 -5.98 45.43 -13.82
CA VAL A 604 -6.73 44.45 -13.02
C VAL A 604 -7.80 45.20 -12.24
N ASP A 605 -9.07 44.88 -12.48
CA ASP A 605 -10.21 45.42 -11.75
C ASP A 605 -10.65 44.42 -10.67
N ASN A 606 -10.27 44.69 -9.43
CA ASN A 606 -10.64 43.87 -8.29
C ASN A 606 -12.13 43.95 -7.94
N LYS A 607 -12.82 45.05 -8.28
CA LYS A 607 -14.24 45.26 -7.96
C LYS A 607 -15.13 44.40 -8.85
N HIS A 608 -14.76 44.28 -10.12
CA HIS A 608 -15.48 43.50 -11.13
C HIS A 608 -14.81 42.15 -11.43
N GLU A 609 -13.86 41.72 -10.58
CA GLU A 609 -13.22 40.40 -10.65
C GLU A 609 -12.64 40.07 -12.04
N SER A 610 -12.05 41.09 -12.69
CA SER A 610 -11.70 41.05 -14.11
C SER A 610 -10.31 41.57 -14.44
N ILE A 611 -9.71 41.00 -15.47
CA ILE A 611 -8.50 41.52 -16.12
C ILE A 611 -8.90 42.27 -17.39
N LEU A 612 -8.40 43.50 -17.53
CA LEU A 612 -8.65 44.37 -18.67
C LEU A 612 -7.46 44.29 -19.62
N LEU A 613 -7.65 43.60 -20.75
CA LEU A 613 -6.60 43.29 -21.71
C LEU A 613 -6.68 44.23 -22.93
N PRO A 614 -5.59 44.89 -23.33
CA PRO A 614 -5.60 45.76 -24.50
C PRO A 614 -5.63 44.95 -25.80
N VAL A 615 -6.68 45.12 -26.60
CA VAL A 615 -6.84 44.50 -27.93
C VAL A 615 -7.17 45.61 -28.92
N ASN A 616 -6.28 45.84 -29.89
CA ASN A 616 -6.42 46.88 -30.92
C ASN A 616 -6.76 48.28 -30.37
N GLY A 617 -6.12 48.67 -29.26
CA GLY A 617 -6.30 49.99 -28.63
C GLY A 617 -7.49 50.12 -27.67
N ALA A 618 -8.34 49.11 -27.55
CA ALA A 618 -9.44 49.04 -26.60
C ALA A 618 -9.17 48.02 -25.49
N HIS A 619 -9.65 48.27 -24.26
CA HIS A 619 -9.53 47.32 -23.15
C HIS A 619 -10.73 46.37 -23.12
N ILE A 620 -10.47 45.08 -23.26
CA ILE A 620 -11.49 44.03 -23.21
C ILE A 620 -11.44 43.34 -21.84
N PRO A 621 -12.57 43.30 -21.09
CA PRO A 621 -12.63 42.64 -19.79
C PRO A 621 -12.77 41.13 -19.92
N PHE A 622 -11.94 40.39 -19.17
CA PHE A 622 -12.07 38.95 -18.98
C PHE A 622 -12.21 38.64 -17.49
N HIS A 623 -13.26 37.92 -17.11
CA HIS A 623 -13.42 37.47 -15.73
C HIS A 623 -12.30 36.50 -15.35
N VAL A 624 -11.74 36.62 -14.15
CA VAL A 624 -10.60 35.79 -13.73
C VAL A 624 -10.92 34.28 -13.68
N SER A 625 -12.18 33.91 -13.47
CA SER A 625 -12.62 32.49 -13.51
C SER A 625 -12.50 31.84 -14.89
N THR A 626 -12.34 32.63 -15.97
CA THR A 626 -12.11 32.10 -17.33
C THR A 626 -10.65 31.74 -17.59
N ILE A 627 -9.73 32.17 -16.72
CA ILE A 627 -8.29 31.94 -16.86
C ILE A 627 -7.96 30.53 -16.34
N LYS A 628 -7.34 29.71 -17.20
CA LYS A 628 -6.81 28.38 -16.85
C LYS A 628 -5.48 28.51 -16.10
N ASN A 629 -4.54 29.25 -16.69
CA ASN A 629 -3.25 29.54 -16.07
C ASN A 629 -2.64 30.82 -16.68
N LEU A 630 -1.66 31.38 -15.98
CA LEU A 630 -0.98 32.60 -16.38
C LEU A 630 0.50 32.50 -16.00
N SER A 631 1.39 32.72 -16.97
CA SER A 631 2.84 32.58 -16.84
C SER A 631 3.56 33.80 -17.43
N SER A 632 4.64 34.22 -16.80
CA SER A 632 5.53 35.28 -17.29
C SER A 632 6.94 34.71 -17.47
N ASN A 633 7.48 34.81 -18.68
CA ASN A 633 8.84 34.35 -19.01
C ASN A 633 9.67 35.49 -19.59
N TYR A 634 10.99 35.40 -19.42
CA TYR A 634 11.97 36.28 -20.06
C TYR A 634 12.48 35.61 -21.36
N GLU A 635 12.59 36.36 -22.46
CA GLU A 635 13.20 35.90 -23.70
C GLU A 635 14.58 36.56 -23.89
N ASP A 636 15.67 35.76 -23.79
CA ASP A 636 17.08 36.19 -23.69
C ASP A 636 17.62 37.03 -24.85
N ASN A 637 16.88 37.16 -25.96
CA ASN A 637 17.38 37.77 -27.19
C ASN A 637 16.96 39.25 -27.40
N ASN A 638 16.21 39.91 -26.50
CA ASN A 638 15.79 41.31 -26.72
C ASN A 638 15.32 42.14 -25.49
N ASP A 639 15.60 41.75 -24.23
CA ASP A 639 15.06 42.45 -23.03
C ASP A 639 13.51 42.57 -23.01
N ILE A 640 12.82 41.57 -23.57
CA ILE A 640 11.36 41.52 -23.67
C ILE A 640 10.80 40.48 -22.69
N PHE A 641 9.83 40.90 -21.89
CA PHE A 641 9.06 40.04 -21.00
C PHE A 641 7.77 39.62 -21.68
N VAL A 642 7.47 38.32 -21.58
CA VAL A 642 6.32 37.70 -22.23
C VAL A 642 5.33 37.22 -21.18
N LEU A 643 4.17 37.86 -21.11
CA LEU A 643 3.02 37.40 -20.33
C LEU A 643 2.10 36.55 -21.20
N ARG A 644 1.94 35.29 -20.82
CA ARG A 644 1.07 34.32 -21.48
C ARG A 644 -0.12 34.01 -20.59
N ILE A 645 -1.32 34.18 -21.12
CA ILE A 645 -2.60 33.94 -20.44
C ILE A 645 -3.32 32.84 -21.19
N ASN A 646 -3.50 31.68 -20.57
CA ASN A 646 -4.28 30.58 -21.11
C ASN A 646 -5.69 30.61 -20.51
N PHE A 647 -6.70 30.52 -21.36
CA PHE A 647 -8.10 30.49 -20.97
C PHE A 647 -8.64 29.07 -20.97
N GLN A 648 -9.73 28.87 -20.24
CA GLN A 648 -10.49 27.62 -20.28
C GLN A 648 -11.24 27.53 -21.62
N VAL A 649 -11.12 26.40 -22.32
CA VAL A 649 -11.81 26.13 -23.59
C VAL A 649 -12.44 24.72 -23.56
N PRO A 650 -13.57 24.49 -24.27
CA PRO A 650 -14.18 23.16 -24.37
C PRO A 650 -13.23 22.12 -25.00
N GLY A 651 -13.33 20.86 -24.58
CA GLY A 651 -12.63 19.72 -25.22
C GLY A 651 -11.19 19.44 -24.76
N ASN A 652 -10.63 20.24 -23.85
CA ASN A 652 -9.27 20.02 -23.33
C ASN A 652 -9.27 18.95 -22.20
N GLN A 653 -8.56 17.82 -22.40
CA GLN A 653 -8.54 16.63 -21.50
C GLN A 653 -7.92 16.84 -20.10
N GLY A 654 -7.66 18.08 -19.68
CA GLY A 654 -7.03 18.41 -18.39
C GLY A 654 -7.99 18.81 -17.27
N SER A 655 -9.29 18.90 -17.54
CA SER A 655 -10.28 19.23 -16.51
C SER A 655 -10.68 17.95 -15.79
N GLN A 656 -10.19 17.76 -14.56
CA GLN A 656 -10.64 16.67 -13.70
C GLN A 656 -12.17 16.67 -13.61
N LYS A 657 -12.78 15.49 -13.76
CA LYS A 657 -14.20 15.27 -13.46
C LYS A 657 -14.50 15.82 -12.06
N GLY A 658 -15.20 16.94 -11.97
CA GLY A 658 -15.77 17.44 -10.71
C GLY A 658 -15.41 18.87 -10.29
N GLU A 659 -14.62 19.61 -11.07
CA GLU A 659 -14.25 20.98 -10.72
C GLU A 659 -14.61 22.02 -11.79
N PHE A 660 -15.60 22.84 -11.42
CA PHE A 660 -15.94 24.19 -11.83
C PHE A 660 -16.22 24.48 -13.32
N ASN A 661 -17.46 24.93 -13.53
CA ASN A 661 -18.04 25.63 -14.68
C ASN A 661 -18.29 24.78 -15.93
N ALA A 662 -19.55 24.37 -16.11
CA ALA A 662 -20.02 23.87 -17.39
C ALA A 662 -19.95 25.00 -18.44
N PHE A 663 -19.28 24.73 -19.56
CA PHE A 663 -19.29 25.63 -20.71
C PHE A 663 -20.70 25.71 -21.30
N PRO A 664 -21.11 26.89 -21.83
CA PRO A 664 -22.36 26.99 -22.57
C PRO A 664 -22.37 26.04 -23.77
N LYS A 665 -23.56 25.62 -24.19
CA LYS A 665 -23.72 24.83 -25.42
C LYS A 665 -23.39 25.74 -26.60
N LEU A 666 -22.31 25.42 -27.30
CA LEU A 666 -21.84 26.13 -28.48
C LEU A 666 -22.93 26.18 -29.57
N ASN A 667 -23.25 27.39 -30.03
CA ASN A 667 -23.90 27.59 -31.32
C ASN A 667 -22.84 27.55 -32.44
N GLU A 668 -23.22 27.19 -33.68
CA GLU A 668 -22.29 26.93 -34.81
C GLU A 668 -21.39 28.12 -35.23
N LYS A 669 -21.47 29.30 -34.59
CA LYS A 669 -20.75 30.54 -34.95
C LYS A 669 -19.92 31.17 -33.82
N GLU A 670 -19.75 30.50 -32.69
CA GLU A 670 -19.02 31.07 -31.54
C GLU A 670 -17.55 30.64 -31.51
N MET A 671 -16.63 31.57 -31.21
CA MET A 671 -15.18 31.33 -31.12
C MET A 671 -14.70 31.51 -29.68
N TYR A 672 -13.82 30.61 -29.20
CA TYR A 672 -13.15 30.76 -27.92
C TYR A 672 -11.69 31.18 -28.09
N ILE A 673 -11.25 32.13 -27.27
CA ILE A 673 -9.84 32.49 -27.16
C ILE A 673 -9.17 31.44 -26.27
N LYS A 674 -8.19 30.71 -26.80
CA LYS A 674 -7.43 29.71 -26.04
C LYS A 674 -6.28 30.34 -25.26
N GLU A 675 -5.56 31.27 -25.88
CA GLU A 675 -4.33 31.84 -25.36
C GLU A 675 -4.18 33.28 -25.87
N LEU A 676 -3.71 34.18 -25.00
CA LEU A 676 -3.24 35.51 -25.35
C LEU A 676 -1.81 35.71 -24.85
N ILE A 677 -0.97 36.32 -25.68
CA ILE A 677 0.44 36.58 -25.39
C ILE A 677 0.70 38.07 -25.51
N PHE A 678 1.14 38.70 -24.42
CA PHE A 678 1.53 40.10 -24.36
C PHE A 678 3.04 40.20 -24.15
N LYS A 679 3.68 41.09 -24.90
CA LYS A 679 5.11 41.36 -24.81
C LYS A 679 5.33 42.80 -24.35
N SER A 680 6.22 43.02 -23.38
CA SER A 680 6.54 44.34 -22.85
C SER A 680 7.98 44.39 -22.35
N ASN A 681 8.60 45.57 -22.41
CA ASN A 681 9.91 45.82 -21.81
C ASN A 681 9.79 46.22 -20.32
N ASP A 682 8.57 46.38 -19.81
CA ASP A 682 8.29 46.70 -18.39
C ASP A 682 8.06 45.41 -17.58
N GLU A 683 9.15 44.85 -17.07
CA GLU A 683 9.16 43.68 -16.19
C GLU A 683 8.27 43.86 -14.96
N LYS A 684 8.43 45.02 -14.30
CA LYS A 684 7.82 45.29 -12.99
C LYS A 684 6.31 45.31 -13.11
N HIS A 685 5.79 45.90 -14.18
CA HIS A 685 4.35 45.92 -14.45
C HIS A 685 3.79 44.53 -14.70
N LEU A 686 4.43 43.71 -15.54
CA LEU A 686 3.94 42.36 -15.82
C LEU A 686 3.99 41.45 -14.58
N GLN A 687 5.05 41.55 -13.77
CA GLN A 687 5.13 40.83 -12.50
C GLN A 687 4.05 41.27 -11.51
N PHE A 688 3.77 42.58 -11.44
CA PHE A 688 2.69 43.12 -10.63
C PHE A 688 1.32 42.61 -11.07
N VAL A 689 1.04 42.62 -12.38
CA VAL A 689 -0.21 42.08 -12.95
C VAL A 689 -0.36 40.59 -12.63
N VAL A 690 0.70 39.78 -12.83
CA VAL A 690 0.70 38.34 -12.49
C VAL A 690 0.32 38.12 -11.02
N LYS A 691 0.90 38.91 -10.11
CA LYS A 691 0.62 38.81 -8.67
C LYS A 691 -0.83 39.17 -8.36
N GLN A 692 -1.32 40.31 -8.86
CA GLN A 692 -2.69 40.79 -8.64
C GLN A 692 -3.73 39.79 -9.17
N VAL A 693 -3.52 39.25 -10.39
CA VAL A 693 -4.44 38.28 -10.99
C VAL A 693 -4.46 36.97 -10.21
N LYS A 694 -3.30 36.47 -9.76
CA LYS A 694 -3.24 35.26 -8.92
C LYS A 694 -3.95 35.45 -7.59
N GLU A 695 -3.82 36.63 -6.98
CA GLU A 695 -4.52 36.97 -5.75
C GLU A 695 -6.04 37.09 -5.96
N LEU A 696 -6.46 37.73 -7.05
CA LEU A 696 -7.88 37.87 -7.40
C LEU A 696 -8.53 36.51 -7.70
N ILE A 697 -7.88 35.62 -8.47
CA ILE A 697 -8.34 34.23 -8.70
C ILE A 697 -8.56 33.52 -7.36
N LYS A 698 -7.63 33.69 -6.41
CA LYS A 698 -7.73 33.07 -5.08
C LYS A 698 -8.91 33.63 -4.28
N GLN A 699 -9.14 34.94 -4.34
CA GLN A 699 -10.28 35.59 -3.66
C GLN A 699 -11.62 35.12 -4.24
N VAL A 700 -11.75 35.06 -5.57
CA VAL A 700 -12.98 34.60 -6.24
C VAL A 700 -13.30 33.15 -5.89
N LYS A 701 -12.32 32.25 -5.98
CA LYS A 701 -12.50 30.84 -5.59
C LYS A 701 -12.92 30.70 -4.12
N GLN A 702 -12.37 31.52 -3.23
CA GLN A 702 -12.73 31.51 -1.82
C GLN A 702 -14.19 31.97 -1.61
N LYS A 703 -14.61 33.06 -2.27
CA LYS A 703 -15.99 33.55 -2.22
C LYS A 703 -16.99 32.53 -2.76
N GLU A 704 -16.66 31.82 -3.84
CA GLU A 704 -17.52 30.77 -4.41
C GLU A 704 -17.74 29.61 -3.44
N VAL A 705 -16.68 29.17 -2.75
CA VAL A 705 -16.77 28.12 -1.73
C VAL A 705 -17.63 28.56 -0.54
N GLU A 706 -17.49 29.81 -0.10
CA GLU A 706 -18.29 30.39 0.98
C GLU A 706 -19.77 30.53 0.60
N ALA A 707 -20.05 30.96 -0.64
CA ALA A 707 -21.41 31.05 -1.18
C ALA A 707 -22.07 29.67 -1.27
N ASP A 708 -21.38 28.66 -1.79
CA ASP A 708 -21.91 27.28 -1.91
C ASP A 708 -22.24 26.66 -0.54
N VAL A 709 -21.45 26.97 0.51
CA VAL A 709 -21.77 26.58 1.89
C VAL A 709 -23.00 27.33 2.41
N ASN A 710 -23.09 28.65 2.16
CA ASN A 710 -24.22 29.46 2.65
C ASN A 710 -25.54 29.14 1.94
N ASP A 711 -25.52 28.89 0.63
CA ASP A 711 -26.69 28.53 -0.18
C ASP A 711 -27.27 27.16 0.20
N SER A 712 -26.43 26.26 0.72
CA SER A 712 -26.87 24.93 1.20
C SER A 712 -27.64 24.96 2.53
N LYS A 713 -27.69 26.11 3.23
CA LYS A 713 -28.45 26.27 4.48
C LYS A 713 -29.94 26.46 4.19
N THR A 714 -30.70 25.37 4.20
CA THR A 714 -32.16 25.39 3.99
C THR A 714 -32.95 25.86 5.22
N SER A 715 -32.32 25.94 6.40
CA SER A 715 -32.93 26.34 7.67
C SER A 715 -32.27 27.62 8.20
N ASN A 716 -33.05 28.70 8.35
CA ASN A 716 -32.61 29.98 8.93
C ASN A 716 -32.37 29.92 10.46
N GLU A 717 -32.30 28.73 11.06
CA GLU A 717 -32.13 28.58 12.49
C GLU A 717 -30.70 28.96 12.89
N LYS A 718 -30.61 29.90 13.84
CA LYS A 718 -29.34 30.34 14.43
C LYS A 718 -29.15 29.66 15.78
N LEU A 719 -27.90 29.57 16.21
CA LEU A 719 -27.57 29.04 17.52
C LEU A 719 -28.20 29.90 18.64
N ALA A 720 -29.03 29.26 19.46
CA ALA A 720 -29.69 29.86 20.60
C ALA A 720 -28.78 29.77 21.83
N LEU A 721 -28.14 30.90 22.15
CA LEU A 721 -27.17 30.97 23.24
C LEU A 721 -27.86 30.80 24.60
N ASN A 722 -27.32 29.90 25.43
CA ASN A 722 -27.77 29.72 26.80
C ASN A 722 -27.35 30.93 27.67
N LYS A 723 -28.34 31.71 28.13
CA LYS A 723 -28.13 32.90 28.98
C LYS A 723 -28.21 32.59 30.49
N SER A 724 -28.55 31.36 30.87
CA SER A 724 -28.68 30.95 32.27
C SER A 724 -27.31 30.59 32.88
N GLY A 725 -27.09 30.96 34.14
CA GLY A 725 -25.77 31.13 34.77
C GLY A 725 -24.84 29.91 34.94
N ARG A 726 -25.17 28.72 34.41
CA ARG A 726 -24.28 27.55 34.43
C ARG A 726 -23.96 27.12 33.01
N ARG A 727 -22.86 27.66 32.47
CA ARG A 727 -22.36 27.30 31.14
C ARG A 727 -21.56 26.01 31.21
N ILE A 728 -21.95 25.05 30.38
CA ILE A 728 -21.24 23.78 30.20
C ILE A 728 -20.18 24.02 29.13
N VAL A 729 -18.90 23.95 29.53
CA VAL A 729 -17.78 24.36 28.68
C VAL A 729 -16.64 23.35 28.73
N LEU A 730 -15.99 23.17 27.60
CA LEU A 730 -14.78 22.38 27.44
C LEU A 730 -13.67 23.30 26.91
N ARG A 731 -12.61 23.48 27.70
CA ARG A 731 -11.54 24.47 27.45
C ARG A 731 -10.30 23.81 26.86
N ASP A 732 -9.38 24.64 26.40
CA ASP A 732 -8.04 24.24 25.92
C ASP A 732 -8.08 23.24 24.75
N LEU A 733 -9.03 23.48 23.85
CA LEU A 733 -9.29 22.64 22.69
C LEU A 733 -8.69 23.25 21.43
N MET A 734 -8.06 22.41 20.62
CA MET A 734 -7.69 22.68 19.25
C MET A 734 -8.76 22.18 18.28
N THR A 735 -8.72 22.65 17.04
CA THR A 735 -9.67 22.28 15.98
C THR A 735 -8.98 21.57 14.82
N ARG A 736 -9.61 20.54 14.26
CA ARG A 736 -9.28 20.01 12.92
C ARG A 736 -10.54 20.05 12.05
N PRO A 737 -10.51 20.73 10.89
CA PRO A 737 -9.41 21.56 10.38
C PRO A 737 -9.13 22.79 11.26
N ASN A 738 -7.91 23.32 11.19
CA ASN A 738 -7.51 24.52 11.95
C ASN A 738 -8.27 25.76 11.44
N ILE A 739 -8.79 26.59 12.37
CA ILE A 739 -9.43 27.88 12.03
C ILE A 739 -8.43 28.86 11.41
N PHE A 740 -7.23 28.96 11.98
CA PHE A 740 -6.20 29.90 11.54
C PHE A 740 -5.09 29.17 10.79
N THR A 741 -4.66 29.73 9.66
CA THR A 741 -3.59 29.14 8.83
C THR A 741 -2.23 29.26 9.56
N GLY A 742 -1.55 28.13 9.77
CA GLY A 742 -0.17 28.09 10.24
C GLY A 742 0.05 28.19 11.76
N ARG A 743 -1.00 28.24 12.59
CA ARG A 743 -0.88 28.20 14.06
C ARG A 743 -2.01 27.39 14.69
N LYS A 744 -1.66 26.54 15.67
CA LYS A 744 -2.61 25.89 16.58
C LYS A 744 -3.06 26.92 17.61
N ILE A 745 -4.37 27.13 17.75
CA ILE A 745 -4.95 28.07 18.70
C ILE A 745 -5.89 27.30 19.60
N LEU A 746 -5.74 27.53 20.91
CA LEU A 746 -6.61 26.94 21.92
C LEU A 746 -7.89 27.77 22.01
N GLY A 747 -9.01 27.07 22.12
CA GLY A 747 -10.33 27.66 22.23
C GLY A 747 -11.21 26.89 23.19
N THR A 748 -12.44 27.36 23.33
CA THR A 748 -13.44 26.81 24.25
C THR A 748 -14.68 26.38 23.49
N LEU A 749 -15.13 25.15 23.68
CA LEU A 749 -16.39 24.61 23.18
C LEU A 749 -17.46 24.78 24.27
N GLU A 750 -18.49 25.56 23.97
CA GLU A 750 -19.62 25.82 24.86
C GLU A 750 -20.87 25.09 24.35
N LEU A 751 -21.60 24.45 25.27
CA LEU A 751 -22.88 23.79 25.00
C LEU A 751 -24.05 24.77 25.20
N HIS A 752 -24.94 24.84 24.22
CA HIS A 752 -26.08 25.74 24.19
C HIS A 752 -27.40 24.97 23.94
N THR A 753 -28.53 25.68 23.83
CA THR A 753 -29.86 25.04 23.86
C THR A 753 -30.16 24.20 22.63
N ASN A 754 -29.67 24.59 21.46
CA ASN A 754 -29.88 23.89 20.18
C ASN A 754 -28.58 23.57 19.43
N GLY A 755 -27.42 23.65 20.10
CA GLY A 755 -26.14 23.37 19.47
C GLY A 755 -24.93 23.68 20.34
N LEU A 756 -23.77 23.74 19.69
CA LEU A 756 -22.46 23.98 20.26
C LEU A 756 -21.84 25.22 19.63
N ARG A 757 -21.08 25.99 20.42
CA ARG A 757 -20.23 27.07 19.92
C ARG A 757 -18.80 26.84 20.35
N TYR A 758 -17.91 26.70 19.38
CA TYR A 758 -16.49 26.83 19.64
C TYR A 758 -16.06 28.27 19.43
N SER A 759 -15.29 28.81 20.38
CA SER A 759 -14.71 30.14 20.31
C SER A 759 -13.20 30.08 20.47
N ALA A 760 -12.46 30.70 19.54
CA ALA A 760 -11.01 30.85 19.63
C ALA A 760 -10.60 32.29 19.35
N ASN A 761 -9.72 32.82 20.20
CA ASN A 761 -9.22 34.18 20.08
C ASN A 761 -7.77 34.17 19.56
N SER A 762 -7.50 34.97 18.53
CA SER A 762 -6.18 35.19 17.98
C SER A 762 -5.97 36.68 17.72
N ARG A 763 -4.95 37.26 18.36
CA ARG A 763 -4.53 38.67 18.13
C ARG A 763 -5.69 39.68 18.20
N GLY A 764 -6.65 39.48 19.09
CA GLY A 764 -7.80 40.37 19.28
C GLY A 764 -8.99 40.10 18.37
N THR A 765 -8.91 39.11 17.48
CA THR A 765 -10.04 38.64 16.66
C THR A 765 -10.55 37.30 17.21
N THR A 766 -11.85 37.24 17.53
CA THR A 766 -12.49 36.00 17.97
C THR A 766 -13.27 35.38 16.82
N GLU A 767 -12.93 34.13 16.49
CA GLU A 767 -13.62 33.33 15.49
C GLU A 767 -14.54 32.32 16.18
N PHE A 768 -15.70 32.07 15.57
CA PHE A 768 -16.71 31.15 16.10
C PHE A 768 -16.99 30.01 15.12
N ILE A 769 -17.12 28.80 15.63
CA ILE A 769 -17.71 27.66 14.89
C ILE A 769 -19.01 27.29 15.61
N ASP A 770 -20.14 27.50 14.94
CA ASP A 770 -21.45 27.12 15.43
C ASP A 770 -21.88 25.80 14.78
N ILE A 771 -22.24 24.81 15.60
CA ILE A 771 -22.75 23.52 15.15
C ILE A 771 -24.11 23.30 15.79
N LEU A 772 -25.18 23.29 14.99
CA LEU A 772 -26.52 22.97 15.48
C LEU A 772 -26.65 21.46 15.67
N PHE A 773 -27.44 21.03 16.66
CA PHE A 773 -27.69 19.60 16.89
C PHE A 773 -28.35 18.95 15.67
N ASP A 774 -29.30 19.64 15.04
CA ASP A 774 -29.97 19.15 13.83
C ASP A 774 -29.02 18.94 12.65
N ASP A 775 -27.87 19.62 12.63
CA ASP A 775 -26.85 19.51 11.60
C ASP A 775 -25.88 18.35 11.83
N ILE A 776 -25.85 17.77 13.02
CA ILE A 776 -24.98 16.63 13.33
C ILE A 776 -25.57 15.37 12.73
N LYS A 777 -24.80 14.68 11.90
CA LYS A 777 -25.14 13.37 11.35
C LYS A 777 -24.61 12.26 12.25
N HIS A 778 -23.34 12.34 12.65
CA HIS A 778 -22.69 11.44 13.60
C HIS A 778 -21.78 12.23 14.53
N ALA A 779 -21.73 11.84 15.80
CA ALA A 779 -20.76 12.34 16.77
C ALA A 779 -20.03 11.14 17.40
N PHE A 780 -18.72 11.24 17.61
CA PHE A 780 -18.00 10.25 18.40
C PHE A 780 -16.99 10.93 19.33
N TYR A 781 -16.82 10.32 20.50
CA TYR A 781 -15.85 10.72 21.52
C TYR A 781 -14.75 9.68 21.59
N GLN A 782 -13.50 10.14 21.65
CA GLN A 782 -12.32 9.28 21.80
C GLN A 782 -11.56 9.65 23.07
N PRO A 783 -11.44 8.74 24.05
CA PRO A 783 -10.65 8.95 25.27
C PRO A 783 -9.13 8.86 25.02
N CYS A 784 -8.35 9.35 25.98
CA CYS A 784 -6.88 9.36 25.99
C CYS A 784 -6.30 8.02 26.49
N ASP A 785 -6.81 6.90 26.01
CA ASP A 785 -6.41 5.55 26.45
C ASP A 785 -5.41 4.95 25.45
N GLY A 786 -4.12 5.03 25.78
CA GLY A 786 -3.04 4.55 24.89
C GLY A 786 -2.65 5.53 23.77
N GLN A 787 -3.30 6.69 23.69
CA GLN A 787 -3.00 7.76 22.72
C GLN A 787 -2.76 9.09 23.44
N LEU A 788 -2.04 10.04 22.82
CA LEU A 788 -1.74 11.36 23.40
C LEU A 788 -2.85 12.39 23.15
N ILE A 789 -3.93 12.00 22.46
CA ILE A 789 -4.98 12.91 22.02
C ILE A 789 -6.33 12.44 22.54
N ILE A 790 -7.07 13.34 23.17
CA ILE A 790 -8.49 13.18 23.50
C ILE A 790 -9.31 14.09 22.60
N LEU A 791 -10.40 13.59 22.01
CA LEU A 791 -11.18 14.38 21.04
C LEU A 791 -12.67 14.08 21.01
N ILE A 792 -13.42 15.05 20.49
CA ILE A 792 -14.82 14.92 20.07
C ILE A 792 -14.89 15.24 18.58
N HIS A 793 -15.43 14.34 17.78
CA HIS A 793 -15.59 14.49 16.33
C HIS A 793 -17.05 14.61 15.96
N PHE A 794 -17.36 15.57 15.10
CA PHE A 794 -18.67 15.75 14.49
C PHE A 794 -18.58 15.58 12.98
N HIS A 795 -19.38 14.66 12.45
CA HIS A 795 -19.68 14.55 11.05
C HIS A 795 -21.06 15.18 10.79
N LEU A 796 -21.12 16.15 9.89
CA LEU A 796 -22.30 16.99 9.67
C LEU A 796 -23.13 16.53 8.46
N LYS A 797 -24.41 16.86 8.46
CA LYS A 797 -25.32 16.62 7.32
C LYS A 797 -25.03 17.57 6.16
N ARG A 798 -24.51 18.76 6.47
CA ARG A 798 -24.22 19.86 5.54
C ARG A 798 -22.83 20.39 5.78
N TYR A 799 -22.20 20.88 4.71
CA TYR A 799 -20.88 21.49 4.82
C TYR A 799 -20.94 22.77 5.64
N ILE A 800 -19.91 22.99 6.47
CA ILE A 800 -19.69 24.27 7.13
C ILE A 800 -18.31 24.82 6.77
N MET A 801 -18.12 26.11 7.02
CA MET A 801 -16.82 26.75 6.95
C MET A 801 -16.14 26.69 8.31
N VAL A 802 -14.94 26.14 8.34
CA VAL A 802 -14.03 26.21 9.49
C VAL A 802 -12.79 26.96 9.05
N GLY A 803 -12.66 28.21 9.50
CA GLY A 803 -11.70 29.15 8.94
C GLY A 803 -11.94 29.32 7.44
N LYS A 804 -10.93 28.97 6.62
CA LYS A 804 -11.01 29.03 5.15
C LYS A 804 -11.37 27.70 4.48
N LYS A 805 -11.62 26.64 5.26
CA LYS A 805 -11.87 25.29 4.72
C LYS A 805 -13.35 24.92 4.83
N LYS A 806 -13.92 24.50 3.69
CA LYS A 806 -15.22 23.83 3.62
C LYS A 806 -15.06 22.37 4.07
N THR A 807 -15.80 21.92 5.07
CA THR A 807 -15.69 20.56 5.63
C THR A 807 -17.04 20.02 6.12
N LEU A 808 -17.21 18.70 6.09
CA LEU A 808 -18.29 17.99 6.78
C LEU A 808 -17.83 17.48 8.16
N ASP A 809 -16.53 17.45 8.40
CA ASP A 809 -15.92 16.85 9.57
C ASP A 809 -15.20 17.91 10.38
N VAL A 810 -15.52 17.98 11.67
CA VAL A 810 -14.92 18.91 12.63
C VAL A 810 -14.56 18.16 13.90
N GLN A 811 -13.29 18.25 14.31
CA GLN A 811 -12.79 17.67 15.55
C GLN A 811 -12.38 18.77 16.52
N PHE A 812 -12.73 18.59 17.79
CA PHE A 812 -12.23 19.36 18.90
C PHE A 812 -11.38 18.45 19.79
N TYR A 813 -10.10 18.78 19.97
CA TYR A 813 -9.16 17.86 20.63
C TYR A 813 -8.20 18.59 21.57
N CYS A 814 -7.69 17.86 22.56
CA CYS A 814 -6.62 18.29 23.45
C CYS A 814 -5.44 17.30 23.34
N GLU A 815 -4.20 17.80 23.39
CA GLU A 815 -2.98 16.99 23.40
C GLU A 815 -2.47 16.91 24.84
N VAL A 816 -2.24 15.70 25.37
CA VAL A 816 -1.80 15.46 26.75
C VAL A 816 -0.35 14.97 26.74
N GLY A 817 0.57 15.79 27.25
CA GLY A 817 2.01 15.50 27.30
C GLY A 817 2.86 16.66 26.79
N THR A 818 4.17 16.63 27.04
CA THR A 818 5.08 17.62 26.45
C THR A 818 5.49 17.19 25.04
N GLN A 819 5.58 18.16 24.13
CA GLN A 819 6.12 17.99 22.77
C GLN A 819 7.64 17.66 22.75
N ILE A 820 8.18 17.23 23.90
CA ILE A 820 9.59 16.85 24.14
C ILE A 820 9.76 15.33 24.03
N ASP A 821 8.68 14.57 23.84
CA ASP A 821 8.73 13.16 23.45
C ASP A 821 8.98 12.95 21.95
N ASP A 822 9.59 13.93 21.27
CA ASP A 822 10.27 13.71 19.99
C ASP A 822 11.54 12.86 20.24
N LEU A 823 11.32 11.55 20.21
CA LEU A 823 12.16 10.47 19.67
C LEU A 823 13.63 10.24 20.11
N ASP A 824 14.29 11.10 20.88
CA ASP A 824 15.74 10.93 21.13
C ASP A 824 16.19 10.77 22.60
N ARG A 825 15.34 11.01 23.61
CA ARG A 825 15.74 10.91 25.04
C ARG A 825 15.14 9.77 25.86
N ALA A 826 14.32 8.90 25.27
CA ALA A 826 13.80 7.72 25.98
C ALA A 826 14.89 6.72 26.43
N LYS A 827 16.11 6.84 25.90
CA LYS A 827 17.28 6.01 26.28
C LYS A 827 18.06 6.53 27.50
N ALA A 828 17.69 7.69 28.05
CA ALA A 828 18.35 8.28 29.22
C ALA A 828 17.46 8.30 30.48
N ARG A 829 16.30 7.63 30.44
CA ARG A 829 15.40 7.52 31.59
C ARG A 829 15.87 6.42 32.51
N ASN A 830 16.24 6.80 33.72
CA ASN A 830 16.67 5.86 34.74
C ASN A 830 15.42 5.46 35.51
N VAL A 831 14.92 4.24 35.28
CA VAL A 831 13.67 3.70 35.86
C VAL A 831 13.65 3.72 37.41
N TYR A 832 14.80 3.98 38.04
CA TYR A 832 14.97 4.10 39.48
C TYR A 832 15.07 5.55 39.99
N ASP A 833 14.88 6.56 39.13
CA ASP A 833 14.84 7.97 39.51
C ASP A 833 13.46 8.34 40.08
N PRO A 834 13.34 8.74 41.36
CA PRO A 834 12.09 9.15 41.97
C PRO A 834 11.38 10.29 41.23
N ASP A 835 12.13 11.20 40.59
CA ASP A 835 11.56 12.36 39.90
C ASP A 835 10.85 11.94 38.59
N GLU A 836 11.39 10.96 37.87
CA GLU A 836 10.76 10.44 36.64
C GLU A 836 9.48 9.63 36.93
N MET A 837 9.48 8.83 38.01
CA MET A 837 8.26 8.15 38.46
C MET A 837 7.17 9.14 38.87
N HIS A 838 7.55 10.25 39.52
CA HIS A 838 6.61 11.31 39.88
C HIS A 838 6.03 12.01 38.65
N ASP A 839 6.82 12.24 37.60
CA ASP A 839 6.33 12.86 36.38
C ASP A 839 5.43 11.93 35.55
N GLU A 840 5.71 10.62 35.51
CA GLU A 840 4.82 9.62 34.90
C GLU A 840 3.49 9.51 35.67
N MET A 841 3.51 9.55 37.01
CA MET A 841 2.29 9.58 37.83
C MET A 841 1.46 10.84 37.56
N LYS A 842 2.09 12.01 37.49
CA LYS A 842 1.39 13.28 37.17
C LYS A 842 0.77 13.25 35.78
N GLU A 843 1.48 12.74 34.77
CA GLU A 843 0.94 12.61 33.42
C GLU A 843 -0.28 11.67 33.39
N ARG A 844 -0.24 10.56 34.14
CA ARG A 844 -1.36 9.63 34.26
C ARG A 844 -2.56 10.24 34.98
N GLU A 845 -2.34 10.99 36.05
CA GLU A 845 -3.39 11.75 36.73
C GLU A 845 -4.02 12.79 35.81
N GLN A 846 -3.22 13.48 35.00
CA GLN A 846 -3.68 14.45 34.01
C GLN A 846 -4.55 13.80 32.92
N LYS A 847 -4.15 12.64 32.39
CA LYS A 847 -4.95 11.86 31.42
C LYS A 847 -6.30 11.43 32.01
N ASN A 848 -6.29 10.86 33.21
CA ASN A 848 -7.52 10.45 33.91
C ASN A 848 -8.47 11.63 34.15
N LYS A 849 -7.93 12.78 34.56
CA LYS A 849 -8.69 14.00 34.79
C LYS A 849 -9.32 14.52 33.49
N LEU A 850 -8.59 14.53 32.39
CA LEU A 850 -9.11 14.97 31.09
C LEU A 850 -10.17 14.01 30.53
N ASN A 851 -9.97 12.70 30.65
CA ASN A 851 -10.99 11.70 30.31
C ASN A 851 -12.29 11.95 31.08
N LEU A 852 -12.22 12.20 32.39
CA LEU A 852 -13.40 12.50 33.20
C LEU A 852 -14.11 13.79 32.77
N ILE A 853 -13.35 14.85 32.46
CA ILE A 853 -13.91 16.13 32.00
C ILE A 853 -14.65 15.97 30.66
N PHE A 854 -14.05 15.29 29.69
CA PHE A 854 -14.67 15.05 28.39
C PHE A 854 -15.88 14.12 28.51
N LYS A 855 -15.79 13.02 29.29
CA LYS A 855 -16.92 12.10 29.53
C LYS A 855 -18.12 12.85 30.11
N ASN A 856 -17.89 13.72 31.11
CA ASN A 856 -18.95 14.56 31.69
C ASN A 856 -19.56 15.54 30.68
N PHE A 857 -18.74 16.15 29.81
CA PHE A 857 -19.23 17.06 28.77
C PHE A 857 -20.09 16.32 27.74
N VAL A 858 -19.65 15.14 27.29
CA VAL A 858 -20.38 14.30 26.32
C VAL A 858 -21.72 13.83 26.90
N GLN A 859 -21.75 13.40 28.16
CA GLN A 859 -22.99 13.01 28.83
C GLN A 859 -24.00 14.16 28.88
N GLN A 860 -23.55 15.36 29.27
CA GLN A 860 -24.41 16.54 29.30
C GLN A 860 -24.87 16.98 27.91
N MET A 861 -24.04 16.76 26.88
CA MET A 861 -24.44 16.99 25.50
C MET A 861 -25.54 16.01 25.06
N GLN A 862 -25.42 14.72 25.38
CA GLN A 862 -26.45 13.72 25.09
C GLN A 862 -27.78 14.08 25.75
N ASP A 863 -27.75 14.48 27.02
CA ASP A 863 -28.95 14.86 27.78
C ASP A 863 -29.70 16.06 27.17
N ILE A 864 -28.97 17.07 26.67
CA ILE A 864 -29.56 18.29 26.10
C ILE A 864 -29.98 18.10 24.64
N SER A 865 -29.13 17.44 23.84
CA SER A 865 -29.34 17.34 22.39
C SER A 865 -30.36 16.28 21.99
N LYS A 866 -30.63 15.29 22.87
CA LYS A 866 -31.37 14.07 22.54
C LYS A 866 -30.79 13.30 21.33
N ILE A 867 -29.54 13.56 21.00
CA ILE A 867 -28.77 12.82 20.00
C ILE A 867 -28.20 11.60 20.74
N GLU A 868 -28.43 10.41 20.21
CA GLU A 868 -27.87 9.16 20.75
C GLU A 868 -26.35 9.08 20.62
#